data_AF-A0A2E7MKY4-F1
#
_entry.id   AF-A0A2E7MKY4-F1
#
_cell.length_a   1.000
_cell.length_b   1.000
_cell.length_c   1.000
_cell.angle_alpha   90.00
_cell.angle_beta   90.00
_cell.angle_gamma   90.00
#
_symmetry.space_group_name_H-M   'P 1'
#
loop_
_entity.id
_entity.type
_entity.pdbx_description
1 polymer ?
#
loop_
_entity_poly.entity_id
_entity_poly.type
_entity_poly.pdbx_seq_one_letter_code
_entity_poly.pdbx_strand_id
1 'polypeptide(L)'
;MLNALRLPLAAKLLYWEKSLRQGALGKGGQQPILIFFHGYSLAHTIRPLVIARALRRRGYRVELAGRGGHAALIQGEGFRVHDVETMPQSRMDQFVARGEYNYYSQKWIEDCVRSERALLRKIKPGLVVQDMKPTVSLAVRLEGIDEAQIIPGYKQPGYADPLPLLDCFSTEAGPFDEFLCRHAEEVRPQRTFRLIADIPEFYPPGDRVSGYHYVGPLLDRPKEPRRIAVLDEGWDLSLPLVYITCGSSGRPPDYLDELIEAFGKRAYRLLITTAGRWTKEVGFGNVKVVDFIPGEWVLRRAQMLIGIVGIGTIYQSLGCGVPLIGAPEHLDQEYHLNRVEELGLGVKLDRREFTADRILWALERVLDEYAAYKQRCIVFGKSLSKWQGGEAVADLLDSHFSANEHAYKIEYPYLIEEKEFEYYLDATTPGSLTRADVKELLQEGVKRGLPHQWRGQHLFFDRLDSWNWLYDREPRFFAADYWALEKKRRRFFVHSNRRLQAQSEWQRYRVRYQYRIFPEGLEAGRRAKIFLPYPISEKNQDKISLIACKPGEMERHFAPALGFFYGYSFRVDALDKPLEFAYECDLEVREHRLGAEQEQVWLSAGERETYLELEPRFLEIPEVVQFRRRLGRMGGATVEMRARGIYESIIQTKRFKKTRERVQNLINSTLSVLRDSGGHCISLSQAFIALCRAEGIPARERAGALIGYPTGAGGYSMKTYREPVFGHTWAEFFLDGRGWIPVEFHGVVIAKGAMTEANVQDPELRIRILENTPKYQQYYFGGLDNQRLYCSNSVKRIPHCLIEQPEYASGDKRRWHAPPDLRFECELQVACT
;
A
#
# COMPACT_ATOMS: atom_id res chain seq x y z
N MET A 1 -42.30 -38.27 17.85
CA MET A 1 -40.97 -38.84 17.52
C MET A 1 -40.50 -38.57 16.08
N LEU A 2 -41.37 -38.58 15.05
CA LEU A 2 -40.93 -38.42 13.64
C LEU A 2 -40.55 -36.99 13.19
N ASN A 3 -40.90 -35.92 13.92
CA ASN A 3 -40.54 -34.53 13.55
C ASN A 3 -39.20 -34.03 14.15
N ALA A 4 -38.72 -34.60 15.27
CA ALA A 4 -37.46 -34.20 15.90
C ALA A 4 -36.22 -34.71 15.13
N LEU A 5 -36.40 -35.69 14.23
CA LEU A 5 -35.34 -36.24 13.40
C LEU A 5 -35.23 -35.57 12.01
N ARG A 6 -36.22 -34.77 11.58
CA ARG A 6 -36.22 -34.16 10.23
C ARG A 6 -35.21 -33.03 10.05
N LEU A 7 -35.02 -32.16 11.05
CA LEU A 7 -34.10 -31.02 10.96
C LEU A 7 -32.61 -31.42 11.01
N PRO A 8 -32.17 -32.31 11.91
CA PRO A 8 -30.78 -32.78 11.92
C PRO A 8 -30.45 -33.64 10.70
N LEU A 9 -31.42 -34.41 10.18
CA LEU A 9 -31.23 -35.24 8.98
C LEU A 9 -31.24 -34.38 7.70
N ALA A 10 -32.07 -33.33 7.63
CA ALA A 10 -32.02 -32.35 6.53
C ALA A 10 -30.75 -31.52 6.55
N ALA A 11 -30.26 -31.10 7.73
CA ALA A 11 -28.99 -30.40 7.88
C ALA A 11 -27.79 -31.32 7.58
N LYS A 12 -27.84 -32.60 7.99
CA LYS A 12 -26.83 -33.60 7.63
C LYS A 12 -26.90 -34.00 6.16
N LEU A 13 -28.08 -34.06 5.53
CA LEU A 13 -28.23 -34.31 4.10
C LEU A 13 -27.79 -33.09 3.28
N LEU A 14 -28.05 -31.85 3.71
CA LEU A 14 -27.49 -30.62 3.11
C LEU A 14 -25.98 -30.51 3.31
N TYR A 15 -25.47 -30.94 4.47
CA TYR A 15 -24.04 -31.01 4.76
C TYR A 15 -23.35 -32.14 3.99
N TRP A 16 -24.00 -33.29 3.82
CA TRP A 16 -23.53 -34.40 2.99
C TRP A 16 -23.68 -34.11 1.50
N GLU A 17 -24.70 -33.38 1.05
CA GLU A 17 -24.80 -32.92 -0.33
C GLU A 17 -23.75 -31.82 -0.61
N LYS A 18 -23.47 -30.92 0.36
CA LYS A 18 -22.32 -30.00 0.32
C LYS A 18 -20.98 -30.74 0.37
N SER A 19 -20.86 -31.77 1.19
CA SER A 19 -19.62 -32.55 1.38
C SER A 19 -19.39 -33.55 0.25
N LEU A 20 -20.43 -34.05 -0.42
CA LEU A 20 -20.34 -34.81 -1.67
C LEU A 20 -20.07 -33.87 -2.85
N ARG A 21 -20.55 -32.61 -2.84
CA ARG A 21 -20.10 -31.56 -3.77
C ARG A 21 -18.66 -31.10 -3.51
N GLN A 22 -18.18 -31.11 -2.26
CA GLN A 22 -16.82 -30.69 -1.87
C GLN A 22 -15.80 -31.84 -1.90
N GLY A 23 -16.22 -33.08 -1.70
CA GLY A 23 -15.40 -34.29 -1.80
C GLY A 23 -15.24 -34.80 -3.22
N ALA A 24 -16.08 -34.35 -4.16
CA ALA A 24 -15.98 -34.64 -5.60
C ALA A 24 -15.19 -33.58 -6.39
N LEU A 25 -14.64 -32.53 -5.75
CA LEU A 25 -13.88 -31.48 -6.43
C LEU A 25 -12.54 -31.28 -5.72
N GLY A 26 -11.44 -31.73 -6.36
CA GLY A 26 -10.11 -31.23 -6.00
C GLY A 26 -10.01 -29.71 -6.21
N LYS A 27 -8.81 -29.11 -6.13
CA LYS A 27 -8.55 -27.69 -6.48
C LYS A 27 -9.19 -27.20 -7.81
N GLY A 28 -9.67 -28.12 -8.68
CA GLY A 28 -10.51 -27.85 -9.85
C GLY A 28 -11.92 -27.30 -9.60
N GLY A 29 -12.30 -26.92 -8.36
CA GLY A 29 -13.56 -26.23 -8.05
C GLY A 29 -13.49 -24.68 -7.98
N GLN A 30 -12.29 -24.08 -8.02
CA GLN A 30 -12.14 -22.61 -8.00
C GLN A 30 -12.50 -21.97 -9.35
N GLN A 31 -12.99 -20.71 -9.32
CA GLN A 31 -13.19 -19.91 -10.53
C GLN A 31 -11.88 -19.86 -11.34
N PRO A 32 -11.93 -19.91 -12.68
CA PRO A 32 -10.73 -19.94 -13.49
C PRO A 32 -9.92 -18.65 -13.32
N ILE A 33 -8.59 -18.75 -13.45
CA ILE A 33 -7.71 -17.59 -13.66
C ILE A 33 -7.64 -17.38 -15.17
N LEU A 34 -7.98 -16.18 -15.62
CA LEU A 34 -7.93 -15.80 -17.03
C LEU A 34 -6.71 -14.93 -17.30
N ILE A 35 -5.81 -15.39 -18.17
CA ILE A 35 -4.56 -14.69 -18.48
C ILE A 35 -4.63 -14.13 -19.90
N PHE A 36 -4.58 -12.80 -20.02
CA PHE A 36 -4.54 -12.11 -21.28
C PHE A 36 -3.11 -11.96 -21.80
N PHE A 37 -2.92 -12.18 -23.10
CA PHE A 37 -1.64 -12.07 -23.78
C PHE A 37 -1.78 -11.35 -25.12
N HIS A 38 -0.69 -10.76 -25.60
CA HIS A 38 -0.63 -10.13 -26.93
C HIS A 38 0.10 -11.04 -27.92
N GLY A 39 -0.67 -11.85 -28.65
CA GLY A 39 -0.17 -12.96 -29.47
C GLY A 39 0.59 -12.57 -30.73
N TYR A 40 0.70 -11.29 -31.05
CA TYR A 40 1.53 -10.79 -32.16
C TYR A 40 2.99 -10.53 -31.77
N SER A 41 3.29 -10.49 -30.46
CA SER A 41 4.65 -10.37 -29.94
C SER A 41 5.02 -11.59 -29.12
N LEU A 42 6.15 -12.21 -29.45
CA LEU A 42 6.63 -13.40 -28.75
C LEU A 42 6.86 -13.10 -27.26
N ALA A 43 7.46 -11.96 -26.92
CA ALA A 43 7.72 -11.59 -25.53
C ALA A 43 6.43 -11.51 -24.69
N HIS A 44 5.40 -10.85 -25.23
CA HIS A 44 4.10 -10.68 -24.56
C HIS A 44 3.17 -11.90 -24.70
N THR A 45 3.68 -12.99 -25.30
CA THR A 45 3.06 -14.32 -25.29
C THR A 45 3.75 -15.22 -24.25
N ILE A 46 5.08 -15.17 -24.18
CA ILE A 46 5.89 -16.02 -23.30
C ILE A 46 5.74 -15.65 -21.83
N ARG A 47 5.74 -14.36 -21.46
CA ARG A 47 5.61 -13.96 -20.03
C ARG A 47 4.28 -14.46 -19.43
N PRO A 48 3.12 -14.28 -20.10
CA PRO A 48 1.86 -14.92 -19.69
C PRO A 48 1.92 -16.45 -19.61
N LEU A 49 2.56 -17.11 -20.58
CA LEU A 49 2.69 -18.57 -20.61
C LEU A 49 3.51 -19.12 -19.44
N VAL A 50 4.58 -18.43 -19.04
CA VAL A 50 5.40 -18.78 -17.87
C VAL A 50 4.55 -18.76 -16.59
N ILE A 51 3.71 -17.74 -16.42
CA ILE A 51 2.77 -17.65 -15.29
C ILE A 51 1.73 -18.78 -15.38
N ALA A 52 1.16 -19.02 -16.57
CA ALA A 52 0.15 -20.06 -16.79
C ALA A 52 0.67 -21.46 -16.42
N ARG A 53 1.92 -21.78 -16.80
CA ARG A 53 2.57 -23.05 -16.44
C ARG A 53 2.73 -23.19 -14.92
N ALA A 54 3.19 -22.14 -14.24
CA ALA A 54 3.35 -22.15 -12.78
C ALA A 54 1.99 -22.38 -12.07
N LEU A 55 0.96 -21.61 -12.44
CA LEU A 55 -0.38 -21.74 -11.88
C LEU A 55 -1.02 -23.10 -12.17
N ARG A 56 -0.84 -23.65 -13.37
CA ARG A 56 -1.31 -24.99 -13.72
C ARG A 56 -0.63 -26.07 -12.86
N ARG A 57 0.68 -25.95 -12.58
CA ARG A 57 1.39 -26.87 -11.66
C ARG A 57 0.85 -26.79 -10.22
N ARG A 58 0.39 -25.62 -9.79
CA ARG A 58 -0.24 -25.40 -8.46
C ARG A 58 -1.69 -25.91 -8.36
N GLY A 59 -2.26 -26.36 -9.48
CA GLY A 59 -3.60 -26.94 -9.57
C GLY A 59 -4.70 -25.95 -9.93
N TYR A 60 -4.38 -24.72 -10.33
CA TYR A 60 -5.37 -23.75 -10.80
C TYR A 60 -5.93 -24.15 -12.17
N ARG A 61 -7.23 -23.88 -12.36
CA ARG A 61 -7.82 -23.87 -13.70
C ARG A 61 -7.40 -22.57 -14.39
N VAL A 62 -6.51 -22.68 -15.37
CA VAL A 62 -5.97 -21.53 -16.12
C VAL A 62 -6.46 -21.58 -17.56
N GLU A 63 -7.02 -20.47 -18.02
CA GLU A 63 -7.39 -20.25 -19.42
C GLU A 63 -6.71 -18.98 -19.92
N LEU A 64 -6.37 -18.91 -21.21
CA LEU A 64 -5.67 -17.77 -21.79
C LEU A 64 -6.53 -17.08 -22.84
N ALA A 65 -6.37 -15.77 -23.02
CA ALA A 65 -7.12 -14.98 -23.98
C ALA A 65 -6.22 -14.01 -24.75
N GLY A 66 -6.27 -14.07 -26.08
CA GLY A 66 -5.45 -13.22 -26.93
C GLY A 66 -5.45 -13.70 -28.38
N ARG A 67 -5.06 -12.80 -29.29
CA ARG A 67 -5.00 -13.06 -30.74
C ARG A 67 -3.57 -12.83 -31.26
N GLY A 68 -3.18 -13.61 -32.27
CA GLY A 68 -1.94 -13.44 -33.03
C GLY A 68 -1.21 -14.76 -33.30
N GLY A 69 -0.17 -14.71 -34.15
CA GLY A 69 0.52 -15.90 -34.65
C GLY A 69 1.18 -16.77 -33.57
N HIS A 70 1.55 -16.19 -32.43
CA HIS A 70 2.17 -16.94 -31.33
C HIS A 70 1.17 -17.64 -30.40
N ALA A 71 -0.15 -17.46 -30.60
CA ALA A 71 -1.17 -18.19 -29.82
C ALA A 71 -1.05 -19.71 -29.98
N ALA A 72 -0.53 -20.19 -31.13
CA ALA A 72 -0.26 -21.60 -31.39
C ALA A 72 0.72 -22.23 -30.38
N LEU A 73 1.66 -21.44 -29.81
CA LEU A 73 2.59 -21.92 -28.78
C LEU A 73 1.86 -22.29 -27.49
N ILE A 74 0.90 -21.45 -27.09
CA ILE A 74 0.07 -21.69 -25.90
C ILE A 74 -0.85 -22.90 -26.11
N GLN A 75 -1.47 -22.99 -27.30
CA GLN A 75 -2.33 -24.12 -27.67
C GLN A 75 -1.55 -25.44 -27.73
N GLY A 76 -0.32 -25.42 -28.24
CA GLY A 76 0.57 -26.59 -28.31
C GLY A 76 0.90 -27.18 -26.94
N GLU A 77 0.79 -26.40 -25.87
CA GLU A 77 0.94 -26.87 -24.48
C GLU A 77 -0.36 -27.34 -23.83
N GLY A 78 -1.45 -27.43 -24.60
CA GLY A 78 -2.74 -27.94 -24.13
C GLY A 78 -3.52 -26.94 -23.28
N PHE A 79 -3.18 -25.66 -23.28
CA PHE A 79 -4.01 -24.63 -22.65
C PHE A 79 -5.20 -24.27 -23.54
N ARG A 80 -6.34 -23.99 -22.90
CA ARG A 80 -7.49 -23.41 -23.59
C ARG A 80 -7.22 -21.95 -23.89
N VAL A 81 -7.29 -21.58 -25.17
CA VAL A 81 -7.08 -20.21 -25.66
C VAL A 81 -8.39 -19.66 -26.23
N HIS A 82 -8.78 -18.48 -25.76
CA HIS A 82 -9.93 -17.73 -26.25
C HIS A 82 -9.46 -16.60 -27.15
N ASP A 83 -10.14 -16.43 -28.27
CA ASP A 83 -9.94 -15.27 -29.12
C ASP A 83 -10.66 -14.04 -28.53
N VAL A 84 -9.96 -12.92 -28.47
CA VAL A 84 -10.49 -11.62 -28.07
C VAL A 84 -9.90 -10.54 -28.97
N GLU A 85 -10.69 -9.49 -29.19
CA GLU A 85 -10.23 -8.38 -30.00
C GLU A 85 -8.93 -7.80 -29.40
N THR A 86 -7.92 -7.70 -30.24
CA THR A 86 -6.55 -7.37 -29.84
C THR A 86 -5.94 -6.51 -30.92
N MET A 87 -5.48 -5.32 -30.50
CA MET A 87 -4.82 -4.34 -31.37
C MET A 87 -3.73 -5.03 -32.21
N PRO A 88 -3.80 -5.02 -33.55
CA PRO A 88 -2.79 -5.64 -34.39
C PRO A 88 -1.43 -4.95 -34.25
N GLN A 89 -0.34 -5.74 -34.20
CA GLN A 89 1.02 -5.21 -34.10
C GLN A 89 1.38 -4.29 -35.27
N SER A 90 0.94 -4.62 -36.49
CA SER A 90 1.19 -3.81 -37.69
C SER A 90 0.68 -2.37 -37.56
N ARG A 91 -0.43 -2.15 -36.84
CA ARG A 91 -0.93 -0.81 -36.56
C ARG A 91 -0.09 -0.10 -35.51
N MET A 92 0.29 -0.79 -34.43
CA MET A 92 1.19 -0.22 -33.43
C MET A 92 2.51 0.23 -34.09
N ASP A 93 3.09 -0.62 -34.93
CA ASP A 93 4.34 -0.35 -35.64
C ASP A 93 4.20 0.86 -36.58
N GLN A 94 3.10 0.99 -37.32
CA GLN A 94 2.83 2.13 -38.20
C GLN A 94 2.79 3.47 -37.45
N PHE A 95 2.18 3.49 -36.26
CA PHE A 95 2.10 4.68 -35.43
C PHE A 95 3.45 4.99 -34.77
N VAL A 96 4.10 4.00 -34.17
CA VAL A 96 5.41 4.15 -33.54
C VAL A 96 6.46 4.61 -34.55
N ALA A 97 6.42 4.13 -35.80
CA ALA A 97 7.30 4.57 -36.87
C ALA A 97 7.17 6.08 -37.19
N ARG A 98 6.03 6.70 -36.86
CA ARG A 98 5.79 8.15 -37.01
C ARG A 98 6.05 8.93 -35.72
N GLY A 99 6.48 8.27 -34.64
CA GLY A 99 6.55 8.86 -33.31
C GLY A 99 5.17 9.12 -32.68
N GLU A 100 4.11 8.53 -33.25
CA GLU A 100 2.75 8.62 -32.72
C GLU A 100 2.50 7.45 -31.77
N TYR A 101 2.06 7.73 -30.54
CA TYR A 101 1.80 6.70 -29.53
C TYR A 101 0.30 6.53 -29.21
N ASN A 102 -0.59 7.17 -29.97
CA ASN A 102 -2.05 7.12 -29.84
C ASN A 102 -2.71 6.09 -30.77
N TYR A 103 -2.12 4.91 -30.92
CA TYR A 103 -2.62 3.87 -31.84
C TYR A 103 -3.99 3.28 -31.45
N TYR A 104 -4.45 3.51 -30.21
CA TYR A 104 -5.80 3.25 -29.75
C TYR A 104 -6.72 4.46 -29.99
N SER A 105 -7.64 4.34 -30.96
CA SER A 105 -8.77 5.25 -31.08
C SER A 105 -9.91 4.85 -30.15
N GLN A 106 -10.88 5.73 -29.94
CA GLN A 106 -12.06 5.41 -29.12
C GLN A 106 -12.80 4.17 -29.58
N LYS A 107 -13.01 4.04 -30.90
CA LYS A 107 -13.61 2.86 -31.51
C LYS A 107 -12.84 1.57 -31.17
N TRP A 108 -11.50 1.63 -31.24
CA TRP A 108 -10.66 0.47 -30.91
C TRP A 108 -10.78 0.07 -29.43
N ILE A 109 -10.83 1.06 -28.53
CA ILE A 109 -11.03 0.81 -27.10
C ILE A 109 -12.39 0.15 -26.87
N GLU A 110 -13.47 0.69 -27.45
CA GLU A 110 -14.82 0.13 -27.34
C GLU A 110 -14.91 -1.30 -27.87
N ASP A 111 -14.32 -1.57 -29.04
CA ASP A 111 -14.34 -2.90 -29.66
C ASP A 111 -13.57 -3.93 -28.81
N CYS A 112 -12.40 -3.56 -28.27
CA CYS A 112 -11.62 -4.40 -27.35
C CYS A 112 -12.37 -4.65 -26.05
N VAL A 113 -12.83 -3.59 -25.36
CA VAL A 113 -13.52 -3.71 -24.07
C VAL A 113 -14.82 -4.51 -24.21
N ARG A 114 -15.57 -4.34 -25.30
CA ARG A 114 -16.77 -5.14 -25.58
C ARG A 114 -16.44 -6.63 -25.72
N SER A 115 -15.40 -6.97 -26.48
CA SER A 115 -14.94 -8.36 -26.66
C SER A 115 -14.46 -8.97 -25.34
N GLU A 116 -13.65 -8.22 -24.59
CA GLU A 116 -13.09 -8.64 -23.30
C GLU A 116 -14.18 -8.84 -22.25
N ARG A 117 -15.13 -7.91 -22.10
CA ARG A 117 -16.29 -8.05 -21.17
C ARG A 117 -17.16 -9.26 -21.53
N ALA A 118 -17.40 -9.52 -22.81
CA ALA A 118 -18.17 -10.69 -23.24
C ALA A 118 -17.50 -11.99 -22.77
N LEU A 119 -16.17 -12.08 -22.89
CA LEU A 119 -15.41 -13.21 -22.40
C LEU A 119 -15.41 -13.29 -20.86
N LEU A 120 -15.19 -12.17 -20.16
CA LEU A 120 -15.19 -12.12 -18.69
C LEU A 120 -16.53 -12.61 -18.12
N ARG A 121 -17.66 -12.21 -18.71
CA ARG A 121 -19.00 -12.66 -18.30
C ARG A 121 -19.27 -14.13 -18.57
N LYS A 122 -18.68 -14.67 -19.64
CA LYS A 122 -18.79 -16.10 -20.01
C LYS A 122 -17.96 -16.98 -19.08
N ILE A 123 -16.72 -16.57 -18.80
CA ILE A 123 -15.74 -17.35 -18.03
C ILE A 123 -15.92 -17.16 -16.52
N LYS A 124 -16.34 -15.98 -16.10
CA LYS A 124 -16.46 -15.54 -14.69
C LYS A 124 -15.18 -15.85 -13.90
N PRO A 125 -14.03 -15.33 -14.33
CA PRO A 125 -12.76 -15.62 -13.68
C PRO A 125 -12.73 -15.02 -12.26
N GLY A 126 -11.99 -15.69 -11.37
CA GLY A 126 -11.77 -15.19 -10.01
C GLY A 126 -10.67 -14.11 -9.95
N LEU A 127 -9.79 -14.09 -10.95
CA LEU A 127 -8.75 -13.08 -11.13
C LEU A 127 -8.31 -13.06 -12.59
N VAL A 128 -7.88 -11.89 -13.06
CA VAL A 128 -7.30 -11.68 -14.38
C VAL A 128 -5.82 -11.35 -14.27
N VAL A 129 -4.99 -11.90 -15.17
CA VAL A 129 -3.61 -11.45 -15.36
C VAL A 129 -3.48 -10.87 -16.77
N GLN A 130 -2.76 -9.77 -16.97
CA GLN A 130 -2.60 -9.17 -18.31
C GLN A 130 -1.16 -8.69 -18.57
N ASP A 131 -0.75 -8.79 -19.83
CA ASP A 131 0.48 -8.23 -20.38
C ASP A 131 0.18 -7.50 -21.70
N MET A 132 0.62 -6.24 -21.82
CA MET A 132 0.47 -5.39 -23.01
C MET A 132 -0.97 -5.29 -23.56
N LYS A 133 -1.99 -5.39 -22.71
CA LYS A 133 -3.40 -5.23 -23.09
C LYS A 133 -4.12 -4.22 -22.20
N PRO A 134 -3.85 -2.91 -22.35
CA PRO A 134 -4.38 -1.87 -21.45
C PRO A 134 -5.91 -1.81 -21.40
N THR A 135 -6.61 -2.21 -22.47
CA THR A 135 -8.08 -2.30 -22.54
C THR A 135 -8.67 -3.30 -21.55
N VAL A 136 -7.93 -4.36 -21.19
CA VAL A 136 -8.35 -5.34 -20.18
C VAL A 136 -8.56 -4.66 -18.83
N SER A 137 -7.70 -3.70 -18.47
CA SER A 137 -7.82 -2.93 -17.23
C SER A 137 -9.13 -2.15 -17.15
N LEU A 138 -9.65 -1.70 -18.29
CA LEU A 138 -10.97 -1.08 -18.38
C LEU A 138 -12.07 -2.14 -18.20
N ALA A 139 -11.98 -3.25 -18.94
CA ALA A 139 -12.98 -4.31 -18.90
C ALA A 139 -13.15 -4.91 -17.49
N VAL A 140 -12.06 -5.19 -16.77
CA VAL A 140 -12.09 -5.76 -15.42
C VAL A 140 -12.63 -4.77 -14.38
N ARG A 141 -12.36 -3.47 -14.53
CA ARG A 141 -12.96 -2.41 -13.69
C ARG A 141 -14.48 -2.34 -13.87
N LEU A 142 -14.96 -2.49 -15.11
CA LEU A 142 -16.41 -2.49 -15.39
C LEU A 142 -17.11 -3.78 -14.90
N GLU A 143 -16.39 -4.89 -14.78
CA GLU A 143 -16.95 -6.16 -14.30
C GLU A 143 -16.74 -6.39 -12.80
N GLY A 144 -15.81 -5.68 -12.15
CA GLY A 144 -15.47 -5.81 -10.72
C GLY A 144 -14.62 -7.03 -10.44
N ILE A 145 -13.62 -7.29 -11.28
CA ILE A 145 -12.73 -8.45 -11.20
C ILE A 145 -11.33 -7.97 -10.87
N ASP A 146 -10.69 -8.59 -9.88
CA ASP A 146 -9.32 -8.28 -9.48
C ASP A 146 -8.33 -8.61 -10.62
N GLU A 147 -7.31 -7.78 -10.79
CA GLU A 147 -6.33 -7.90 -11.87
C GLU A 147 -4.87 -7.88 -11.39
N ALA A 148 -4.00 -8.59 -12.09
CA ALA A 148 -2.55 -8.47 -11.98
C ALA A 148 -1.94 -8.07 -13.33
N GLN A 149 -1.13 -7.02 -13.34
CA GLN A 149 -0.56 -6.44 -14.56
C GLN A 149 0.94 -6.68 -14.60
N ILE A 150 1.43 -7.29 -15.67
CA ILE A 150 2.88 -7.43 -15.91
C ILE A 150 3.42 -6.08 -16.36
N ILE A 151 4.40 -5.55 -15.62
CA ILE A 151 5.02 -4.26 -15.93
C ILE A 151 6.56 -4.34 -15.85
N PRO A 152 7.28 -3.48 -16.58
CA PRO A 152 8.72 -3.32 -16.41
C PRO A 152 9.06 -2.46 -15.18
N GLY A 153 10.26 -2.65 -14.63
CA GLY A 153 10.74 -1.99 -13.40
C GLY A 153 10.84 -0.47 -13.51
N TYR A 154 11.19 0.07 -14.66
CA TYR A 154 11.26 1.53 -14.88
C TYR A 154 9.89 2.24 -14.85
N LYS A 155 8.77 1.49 -14.84
CA LYS A 155 7.39 2.05 -14.68
C LYS A 155 6.93 2.12 -13.23
N GLN A 156 7.78 1.76 -12.27
CA GLN A 156 7.42 1.89 -10.86
C GLN A 156 7.40 3.37 -10.43
N PRO A 157 6.57 3.74 -9.44
CA PRO A 157 6.57 5.09 -8.90
C PRO A 157 7.92 5.47 -8.28
N GLY A 158 8.31 6.73 -8.45
CA GLY A 158 9.57 7.25 -7.91
C GLY A 158 10.83 6.81 -8.67
N TYR A 159 10.70 6.13 -9.82
CA TYR A 159 11.82 5.96 -10.74
C TYR A 159 12.19 7.32 -11.34
N ALA A 160 13.50 7.66 -11.37
CA ALA A 160 13.97 9.01 -11.65
C ALA A 160 13.55 9.53 -13.04
N ASP A 161 13.54 8.64 -14.04
CA ASP A 161 13.21 8.96 -15.42
C ASP A 161 12.18 7.94 -15.94
N PRO A 162 10.89 8.05 -15.61
CA PRO A 162 9.91 7.10 -16.09
C PRO A 162 9.70 7.27 -17.59
N LEU A 163 9.69 6.16 -18.32
CA LEU A 163 9.29 6.13 -19.72
C LEU A 163 7.85 6.63 -19.88
N PRO A 164 7.57 7.73 -20.61
CA PRO A 164 6.22 8.13 -20.96
C PRO A 164 5.68 7.17 -22.05
N LEU A 165 5.41 5.92 -21.67
CA LEU A 165 4.75 4.92 -22.50
C LEU A 165 3.28 4.81 -22.08
N LEU A 166 2.40 4.43 -23.01
CA LEU A 166 0.92 4.40 -22.99
C LEU A 166 0.19 4.04 -21.67
N ASP A 167 0.85 3.42 -20.69
CA ASP A 167 0.26 3.08 -19.40
C ASP A 167 0.39 4.20 -18.36
N CYS A 168 1.16 5.25 -18.69
CA CYS A 168 1.18 6.50 -17.96
C CYS A 168 0.06 7.37 -18.54
N PHE A 169 -1.02 7.50 -17.76
CA PHE A 169 -2.06 8.49 -17.97
C PHE A 169 -1.41 9.83 -18.33
N SER A 170 -1.65 10.28 -19.55
CA SER A 170 -1.22 11.58 -20.02
C SER A 170 -1.75 12.65 -19.04
N THR A 171 -1.01 13.76 -18.88
CA THR A 171 -1.50 14.93 -18.13
C THR A 171 -2.70 15.60 -18.78
N GLU A 172 -3.00 15.26 -20.04
CA GLU A 172 -4.24 15.58 -20.77
C GLU A 172 -5.08 14.29 -20.93
N ALA A 173 -6.38 14.32 -20.68
CA ALA A 173 -7.23 13.12 -20.69
C ALA A 173 -7.10 12.34 -22.02
N GLY A 174 -6.51 11.14 -21.98
CA GLY A 174 -6.32 10.31 -23.16
C GLY A 174 -7.61 9.55 -23.53
N PRO A 175 -7.63 8.82 -24.67
CA PRO A 175 -8.82 8.10 -25.10
C PRO A 175 -9.30 7.03 -24.09
N PHE A 176 -8.39 6.48 -23.28
CA PHE A 176 -8.73 5.57 -22.18
C PHE A 176 -9.43 6.29 -21.01
N ASP A 177 -9.01 7.51 -20.67
CA ASP A 177 -9.63 8.34 -19.63
C ASP A 177 -11.01 8.79 -20.06
N GLU A 178 -11.14 9.26 -21.31
CA GLU A 178 -12.44 9.60 -21.92
C GLU A 178 -13.40 8.41 -21.93
N PHE A 179 -12.90 7.19 -22.16
CA PHE A 179 -13.71 5.98 -22.06
C PHE A 179 -14.17 5.73 -20.61
N LEU A 180 -13.25 5.80 -19.63
CA LEU A 180 -13.62 5.64 -18.22
C LEU A 180 -14.60 6.71 -17.74
N CYS A 181 -14.42 7.95 -18.16
CA CYS A 181 -15.36 9.04 -17.87
C CYS A 181 -16.76 8.75 -18.42
N ARG A 182 -16.87 8.23 -19.64
CA ARG A 182 -18.16 7.83 -20.24
C ARG A 182 -18.81 6.63 -19.54
N HIS A 183 -18.01 5.74 -18.98
CA HIS A 183 -18.48 4.52 -18.30
C HIS A 183 -18.34 4.57 -16.77
N ALA A 184 -18.19 5.75 -16.18
CA ALA A 184 -17.85 5.91 -14.76
C ALA A 184 -18.88 5.24 -13.82
N GLU A 185 -20.16 5.26 -14.18
CA GLU A 185 -21.25 4.64 -13.40
C GLU A 185 -21.21 3.10 -13.41
N GLU A 186 -20.56 2.50 -14.40
CA GLU A 186 -20.42 1.04 -14.52
C GLU A 186 -19.17 0.51 -13.78
N VAL A 187 -18.26 1.38 -13.36
CA VAL A 187 -17.02 0.99 -12.68
C VAL A 187 -17.33 0.39 -11.31
N ARG A 188 -16.76 -0.77 -11.04
CA ARG A 188 -16.94 -1.52 -9.79
C ARG A 188 -15.62 -1.58 -9.01
N PRO A 189 -15.66 -1.69 -7.68
CA PRO A 189 -14.47 -1.91 -6.87
C PRO A 189 -13.75 -3.19 -7.28
N GLN A 190 -12.42 -3.11 -7.43
CA GLN A 190 -11.53 -4.24 -7.71
C GLN A 190 -10.12 -3.91 -7.23
N ARG A 191 -9.27 -4.93 -7.09
CA ARG A 191 -7.86 -4.81 -6.69
C ARG A 191 -6.92 -5.01 -7.89
N THR A 192 -6.01 -4.06 -8.08
CA THR A 192 -4.94 -4.15 -9.07
C THR A 192 -3.60 -4.47 -8.40
N PHE A 193 -2.89 -5.48 -8.90
CA PHE A 193 -1.51 -5.81 -8.56
C PHE A 193 -0.59 -5.49 -9.74
N ARG A 194 0.64 -5.03 -9.47
CA ARG A 194 1.68 -4.81 -10.47
C ARG A 194 2.80 -5.82 -10.28
N LEU A 195 2.93 -6.73 -11.24
CA LEU A 195 3.97 -7.74 -11.31
C LEU A 195 5.17 -7.15 -12.05
N ILE A 196 6.17 -6.68 -11.30
CA ILE A 196 7.41 -6.16 -11.86
C ILE A 196 8.25 -7.36 -12.33
N ALA A 197 8.30 -7.57 -13.64
CA ALA A 197 9.02 -8.68 -14.28
C ALA A 197 10.53 -8.43 -14.40
N ASP A 198 11.10 -7.88 -13.32
CA ASP A 198 12.51 -7.48 -13.19
C ASP A 198 13.01 -7.82 -11.78
N ILE A 199 14.24 -7.39 -11.45
CA ILE A 199 14.81 -7.49 -10.10
C ILE A 199 15.27 -6.11 -9.59
N PRO A 200 15.26 -5.86 -8.26
CA PRO A 200 15.71 -4.62 -7.65
C PRO A 200 17.15 -4.23 -8.02
N GLU A 201 18.03 -5.21 -8.23
CA GLU A 201 19.42 -4.95 -8.60
C GLU A 201 19.56 -4.38 -10.02
N PHE A 202 18.61 -4.66 -10.91
CA PHE A 202 18.61 -4.09 -12.26
C PHE A 202 17.86 -2.76 -12.29
N TYR A 203 16.67 -2.73 -11.68
CA TYR A 203 15.87 -1.52 -11.48
C TYR A 203 15.67 -1.29 -9.97
N PRO A 204 16.48 -0.45 -9.32
CA PRO A 204 16.32 -0.13 -7.91
C PRO A 204 14.91 0.41 -7.62
N PRO A 205 14.25 -0.03 -6.54
CA PRO A 205 12.95 0.47 -6.19
C PRO A 205 13.02 1.97 -5.90
N GLY A 206 12.04 2.73 -6.41
CA GLY A 206 11.79 4.10 -5.97
C GLY A 206 11.17 4.12 -4.57
N ASP A 207 10.28 5.07 -4.30
CA ASP A 207 9.52 5.10 -3.05
C ASP A 207 8.73 3.80 -2.85
N ARG A 208 8.60 3.33 -1.59
CA ARG A 208 7.84 2.10 -1.26
C ARG A 208 6.34 2.28 -1.54
N VAL A 209 5.91 1.96 -2.77
CA VAL A 209 4.50 2.00 -3.16
C VAL A 209 3.83 0.62 -3.03
N SER A 210 2.67 0.59 -2.37
CA SER A 210 1.87 -0.62 -2.20
C SER A 210 1.35 -1.13 -3.55
N GLY A 211 1.21 -2.45 -3.69
CA GLY A 211 0.68 -3.09 -4.90
C GLY A 211 1.71 -3.35 -6.01
N TYR A 212 2.98 -3.01 -5.81
CA TYR A 212 4.08 -3.31 -6.73
C TYR A 212 4.94 -4.45 -6.18
N HIS A 213 5.10 -5.51 -6.97
CA HIS A 213 5.74 -6.75 -6.56
C HIS A 213 6.78 -7.16 -7.60
N TYR A 214 8.06 -7.10 -7.22
CA TYR A 214 9.10 -7.80 -7.98
C TYR A 214 8.78 -9.29 -7.99
N VAL A 215 8.79 -9.89 -9.19
CA VAL A 215 8.60 -11.33 -9.36
C VAL A 215 9.79 -11.99 -10.06
N GLY A 216 10.77 -11.19 -10.46
CA GLY A 216 11.86 -11.62 -11.32
C GLY A 216 11.44 -11.72 -12.78
N PRO A 217 12.41 -11.96 -13.68
CA PRO A 217 12.12 -12.06 -15.09
C PRO A 217 11.27 -13.30 -15.41
N LEU A 218 10.28 -13.11 -16.26
CA LEU A 218 9.39 -14.17 -16.72
C LEU A 218 9.96 -14.82 -17.99
N LEU A 219 11.07 -15.55 -17.82
CA LEU A 219 11.80 -16.20 -18.90
C LEU A 219 11.24 -17.59 -19.19
N ASP A 220 11.15 -17.94 -20.47
CA ASP A 220 11.02 -19.35 -20.85
C ASP A 220 12.33 -20.08 -20.59
N ARG A 221 12.24 -21.28 -20.01
CA ARG A 221 13.36 -22.20 -19.81
C ARG A 221 13.04 -23.49 -20.56
N PRO A 222 13.41 -23.58 -21.85
CA PRO A 222 13.19 -24.79 -22.62
C PRO A 222 13.97 -25.95 -21.99
N LYS A 223 13.60 -27.20 -22.29
CA LYS A 223 14.39 -28.35 -21.83
C LYS A 223 15.76 -28.36 -22.50
N GLU A 224 16.79 -28.78 -21.77
CA GLU A 224 18.14 -28.93 -22.32
C GLU A 224 18.12 -30.00 -23.41
N PRO A 225 18.52 -29.68 -24.65
CA PRO A 225 18.73 -30.71 -25.67
C PRO A 225 19.94 -31.58 -25.29
N ARG A 226 19.84 -32.90 -25.49
CA ARG A 226 20.94 -33.85 -25.19
C ARG A 226 22.24 -33.51 -25.92
N ARG A 227 22.16 -32.86 -27.08
CA ARG A 227 23.30 -32.40 -27.89
C ARG A 227 22.87 -31.22 -28.75
N ILE A 228 23.76 -30.27 -28.97
CA ILE A 228 23.55 -29.15 -29.91
C ILE A 228 24.63 -29.24 -30.98
N ALA A 229 24.39 -30.08 -31.99
CA ALA A 229 25.40 -30.49 -32.99
C ALA A 229 26.16 -29.29 -33.59
N VAL A 230 25.46 -28.19 -33.86
CA VAL A 230 26.06 -26.97 -34.43
C VAL A 230 27.14 -26.35 -33.55
N LEU A 231 27.11 -26.54 -32.22
CA LEU A 231 28.08 -26.00 -31.26
C LEU A 231 29.30 -26.92 -31.04
N ASP A 232 29.17 -28.20 -31.39
CA ASP A 232 30.14 -29.25 -31.06
C ASP A 232 30.98 -29.69 -32.28
N GLU A 233 30.45 -29.57 -33.50
CA GLU A 233 31.07 -30.15 -34.70
C GLU A 233 31.80 -29.09 -35.54
N GLY A 234 32.96 -29.42 -36.12
CA GLY A 234 33.64 -28.56 -37.11
C GLY A 234 34.18 -27.22 -36.58
N TRP A 235 34.37 -27.09 -35.27
CA TRP A 235 34.89 -25.88 -34.61
C TRP A 235 36.25 -26.12 -33.96
N ASP A 236 37.14 -25.12 -33.99
CA ASP A 236 38.27 -25.05 -33.05
C ASP A 236 37.75 -24.58 -31.68
N LEU A 237 37.63 -25.52 -30.73
CA LEU A 237 37.06 -25.27 -29.41
C LEU A 237 37.96 -24.40 -28.51
N SER A 238 39.22 -24.16 -28.88
CA SER A 238 40.13 -23.27 -28.15
C SER A 238 39.74 -21.80 -28.29
N LEU A 239 39.01 -21.45 -29.36
CA LEU A 239 38.61 -20.07 -29.66
C LEU A 239 37.33 -19.65 -28.90
N PRO A 240 37.21 -18.36 -28.52
CA PRO A 240 36.01 -17.85 -27.86
C PRO A 240 34.78 -17.88 -28.78
N LEU A 241 33.65 -18.30 -28.21
CA LEU A 241 32.33 -18.32 -28.85
C LEU A 241 31.61 -16.99 -28.61
N VAL A 242 31.31 -16.30 -29.70
CA VAL A 242 30.49 -15.09 -29.75
C VAL A 242 29.12 -15.47 -30.30
N TYR A 243 28.07 -15.05 -29.61
CA TYR A 243 26.69 -15.32 -30.00
C TYR A 243 26.01 -14.05 -30.49
N ILE A 244 25.52 -14.06 -31.72
CA ILE A 244 24.67 -13.01 -32.30
C ILE A 244 23.24 -13.51 -32.43
N THR A 245 22.27 -12.69 -32.03
CA THR A 245 20.85 -12.93 -32.30
C THR A 245 20.17 -11.72 -32.90
N CYS A 246 19.41 -11.93 -33.98
CA CYS A 246 18.66 -10.89 -34.67
C CYS A 246 17.27 -10.64 -34.06
N GLY A 247 17.01 -11.13 -32.84
CA GLY A 247 15.75 -10.94 -32.11
C GLY A 247 14.53 -11.49 -32.85
N SER A 248 13.32 -11.08 -32.42
CA SER A 248 12.05 -11.49 -33.04
C SER A 248 11.27 -10.34 -33.70
N SER A 249 11.87 -9.15 -33.84
CA SER A 249 11.21 -7.92 -34.32
C SER A 249 10.89 -7.90 -35.82
N GLY A 250 11.21 -8.96 -36.57
CA GLY A 250 10.77 -9.15 -37.96
C GLY A 250 11.54 -8.38 -39.03
N ARG A 251 12.51 -7.53 -38.69
CA ARG A 251 13.34 -6.81 -39.69
C ARG A 251 14.43 -7.72 -40.28
N PRO A 252 14.71 -7.64 -41.60
CA PRO A 252 15.90 -8.25 -42.20
C PRO A 252 17.17 -7.65 -41.59
N PRO A 253 18.18 -8.45 -41.26
CA PRO A 253 19.35 -7.96 -40.56
C PRO A 253 20.42 -7.51 -41.57
N ASP A 254 20.25 -6.29 -42.10
CA ASP A 254 21.07 -5.71 -43.18
C ASP A 254 22.57 -5.57 -42.82
N TYR A 255 22.91 -5.66 -41.54
CA TYR A 255 24.26 -5.56 -41.00
C TYR A 255 25.00 -6.92 -40.93
N LEU A 256 24.34 -8.05 -41.22
CA LEU A 256 24.96 -9.37 -41.04
C LEU A 256 26.09 -9.65 -42.03
N ASP A 257 25.98 -9.22 -43.29
CA ASP A 257 26.98 -9.55 -44.30
C ASP A 257 28.34 -8.94 -43.94
N GLU A 258 28.34 -7.65 -43.55
CA GLU A 258 29.53 -6.94 -43.09
C GLU A 258 30.10 -7.58 -41.82
N LEU A 259 29.24 -7.97 -40.87
CA LEU A 259 29.66 -8.65 -39.64
C LEU A 259 30.26 -10.03 -39.90
N ILE A 260 29.64 -10.84 -40.77
CA ILE A 260 30.14 -12.18 -41.13
C ILE A 260 31.51 -12.06 -41.77
N GLU A 261 31.69 -11.12 -42.71
CA GLU A 261 32.98 -10.86 -43.36
C GLU A 261 34.06 -10.42 -42.36
N ALA A 262 33.71 -9.52 -41.44
CA ALA A 262 34.65 -9.01 -40.45
C ALA A 262 35.07 -10.08 -39.43
N PHE A 263 34.11 -10.85 -38.90
CA PHE A 263 34.38 -11.93 -37.95
C PHE A 263 35.00 -13.18 -38.59
N GLY A 264 34.72 -13.45 -39.87
CA GLY A 264 35.34 -14.52 -40.64
C GLY A 264 36.86 -14.40 -40.75
N LYS A 265 37.40 -13.18 -40.60
CA LYS A 265 38.83 -12.85 -40.62
C LYS A 265 39.45 -12.74 -39.22
N ARG A 266 38.81 -13.28 -38.19
CA ARG A 266 39.24 -13.17 -36.79
C ARG A 266 39.23 -14.55 -36.11
N ALA A 267 40.01 -14.68 -35.04
CA ALA A 267 40.12 -15.91 -34.25
C ALA A 267 38.96 -16.08 -33.25
N TYR A 268 37.71 -16.01 -33.75
CA TYR A 268 36.48 -16.19 -32.98
C TYR A 268 35.66 -17.32 -33.58
N ARG A 269 34.84 -17.97 -32.75
CA ARG A 269 33.71 -18.77 -33.22
C ARG A 269 32.47 -17.90 -33.20
N LEU A 270 31.85 -17.66 -34.35
CA LEU A 270 30.64 -16.84 -34.44
C LEU A 270 29.41 -17.71 -34.71
N LEU A 271 28.46 -17.72 -33.79
CA LEU A 271 27.13 -18.30 -34.01
C LEU A 271 26.09 -17.19 -34.17
N ILE A 272 25.27 -17.28 -35.21
CA ILE A 272 24.22 -16.30 -35.51
C ILE A 272 22.86 -17.00 -35.59
N THR A 273 21.87 -16.50 -34.84
CA THR A 273 20.45 -16.88 -35.00
C THR A 273 19.66 -15.80 -35.73
N THR A 274 19.00 -16.16 -36.84
CA THR A 274 18.37 -15.20 -37.75
C THR A 274 16.83 -15.29 -37.79
N ALA A 275 16.25 -16.32 -37.18
CA ALA A 275 14.84 -16.68 -37.32
C ALA A 275 14.40 -16.84 -38.80
N GLY A 276 15.27 -17.40 -39.65
CA GLY A 276 14.97 -17.68 -41.06
C GLY A 276 14.97 -16.47 -42.00
N ARG A 277 15.44 -15.30 -41.53
CA ARG A 277 15.40 -14.03 -42.28
C ARG A 277 16.66 -13.74 -43.12
N TRP A 278 17.64 -14.63 -43.08
CA TRP A 278 18.88 -14.49 -43.83
C TRP A 278 19.24 -15.86 -44.39
N THR A 279 19.49 -15.92 -45.71
CA THR A 279 19.52 -17.18 -46.48
C THR A 279 20.77 -17.32 -47.36
N LYS A 280 21.75 -16.43 -47.23
CA LYS A 280 22.98 -16.49 -48.02
C LYS A 280 23.89 -17.62 -47.53
N GLU A 281 24.82 -18.06 -48.38
CA GLU A 281 25.82 -19.04 -47.96
C GLU A 281 26.93 -18.38 -47.12
N VAL A 282 27.40 -19.10 -46.11
CA VAL A 282 28.48 -18.65 -45.22
C VAL A 282 29.81 -19.22 -45.74
N GLY A 283 30.71 -18.35 -46.21
CA GLY A 283 32.00 -18.73 -46.77
C GLY A 283 33.13 -18.96 -45.75
N PHE A 284 32.85 -18.88 -44.45
CA PHE A 284 33.85 -18.92 -43.38
C PHE A 284 33.65 -20.12 -42.45
N GLY A 285 34.69 -20.94 -42.26
CA GLY A 285 34.62 -22.13 -41.41
C GLY A 285 34.42 -21.84 -39.91
N ASN A 286 34.70 -20.61 -39.48
CA ASN A 286 34.51 -20.14 -38.10
C ASN A 286 33.20 -19.33 -37.90
N VAL A 287 32.28 -19.39 -38.85
CA VAL A 287 30.97 -18.72 -38.75
C VAL A 287 29.89 -19.75 -39.03
N LYS A 288 28.86 -19.80 -38.16
CA LYS A 288 27.67 -20.60 -38.40
C LYS A 288 26.42 -19.76 -38.23
N VAL A 289 25.55 -19.83 -39.23
CA VAL A 289 24.24 -19.20 -39.23
C VAL A 289 23.19 -20.29 -39.16
N VAL A 290 22.21 -20.12 -38.28
CA VAL A 290 21.09 -21.02 -38.10
C VAL A 290 19.80 -20.23 -37.92
N ASP A 291 18.68 -20.85 -38.26
CA ASP A 291 17.39 -20.19 -38.12
C ASP A 291 17.05 -19.98 -36.64
N PHE A 292 17.11 -21.04 -35.84
CA PHE A 292 16.71 -20.96 -34.44
C PHE A 292 17.42 -21.97 -33.56
N ILE A 293 17.96 -21.48 -32.44
CA ILE A 293 18.42 -22.27 -31.30
C ILE A 293 17.98 -21.52 -30.05
N PRO A 294 17.52 -22.21 -28.99
CA PRO A 294 17.22 -21.52 -27.75
C PRO A 294 18.47 -20.85 -27.16
N GLY A 295 18.44 -19.52 -27.06
CA GLY A 295 19.60 -18.71 -26.73
C GLY A 295 20.27 -19.07 -25.40
N GLU A 296 19.51 -19.46 -24.38
CA GLU A 296 20.06 -19.89 -23.07
C GLU A 296 21.13 -20.98 -23.22
N TRP A 297 20.93 -21.95 -24.13
CA TRP A 297 21.88 -23.05 -24.29
C TRP A 297 23.15 -22.64 -25.01
N VAL A 298 23.07 -21.66 -25.90
CA VAL A 298 24.25 -21.06 -26.53
C VAL A 298 25.03 -20.25 -25.48
N LEU A 299 24.33 -19.45 -24.68
CA LEU A 299 24.92 -18.55 -23.69
C LEU A 299 25.69 -19.28 -22.59
N ARG A 300 25.33 -20.53 -22.25
CA ARG A 300 26.13 -21.35 -21.31
C ARG A 300 27.56 -21.65 -21.78
N ARG A 301 27.82 -21.52 -23.09
CA ARG A 301 29.13 -21.77 -23.71
C ARG A 301 29.76 -20.53 -24.33
N ALA A 302 28.97 -19.48 -24.53
CA ALA A 302 29.43 -18.23 -25.14
C ALA A 302 30.23 -17.39 -24.14
N GLN A 303 31.21 -16.64 -24.65
CA GLN A 303 31.91 -15.60 -23.91
C GLN A 303 31.19 -14.25 -24.01
N MET A 304 30.43 -14.03 -25.09
CA MET A 304 29.79 -12.75 -25.38
C MET A 304 28.46 -12.94 -26.10
N LEU A 305 27.47 -12.14 -25.72
CA LEU A 305 26.26 -11.90 -26.51
C LEU A 305 26.39 -10.57 -27.27
N ILE A 306 26.03 -10.54 -28.54
CA ILE A 306 25.97 -9.31 -29.34
C ILE A 306 24.62 -9.22 -30.04
N GLY A 307 23.96 -8.06 -29.99
CA GLY A 307 22.77 -7.84 -30.81
C GLY A 307 21.84 -6.74 -30.32
N ILE A 308 20.82 -6.50 -31.15
CA ILE A 308 19.69 -5.63 -30.82
C ILE A 308 18.67 -6.50 -30.09
N VAL A 309 18.78 -6.53 -28.77
CA VAL A 309 18.12 -7.53 -27.92
C VAL A 309 17.14 -6.91 -26.94
N GLY A 310 16.03 -7.61 -26.70
CA GLY A 310 15.08 -7.26 -25.65
C GLY A 310 15.51 -7.78 -24.28
N ILE A 311 14.83 -7.30 -23.24
CA ILE A 311 15.13 -7.61 -21.83
C ILE A 311 15.18 -9.11 -21.50
N GLY A 312 14.38 -9.93 -22.17
CA GLY A 312 14.41 -11.38 -21.97
C GLY A 312 15.76 -12.01 -22.31
N THR A 313 16.33 -11.64 -23.46
CA THR A 313 17.66 -12.11 -23.89
C THR A 313 18.77 -11.52 -23.02
N ILE A 314 18.62 -10.27 -22.58
CA ILE A 314 19.55 -9.64 -21.61
C ILE A 314 19.61 -10.48 -20.33
N TYR A 315 18.46 -10.80 -19.73
CA TYR A 315 18.43 -11.62 -18.53
C TYR A 315 18.93 -13.05 -18.76
N GLN A 316 18.72 -13.65 -19.93
CA GLN A 316 19.32 -14.94 -20.27
C GLN A 316 20.86 -14.86 -20.28
N SER A 317 21.42 -13.81 -20.87
CA SER A 317 22.88 -13.58 -20.92
C SER A 317 23.47 -13.40 -19.53
N LEU A 318 22.90 -12.47 -18.77
CA LEU A 318 23.36 -12.15 -17.43
C LEU A 318 23.18 -13.32 -16.46
N GLY A 319 22.09 -14.09 -16.61
CA GLY A 319 21.85 -15.31 -15.86
C GLY A 319 22.89 -16.41 -16.12
N CYS A 320 23.49 -16.44 -17.32
CA CYS A 320 24.62 -17.31 -17.66
C CYS A 320 25.99 -16.73 -17.27
N GLY A 321 26.03 -15.52 -16.69
CA GLY A 321 27.28 -14.82 -16.38
C GLY A 321 28.00 -14.30 -17.63
N VAL A 322 27.27 -14.06 -18.72
CA VAL A 322 27.81 -13.62 -20.01
C VAL A 322 27.55 -12.13 -20.22
N PRO A 323 28.60 -11.30 -20.41
CA PRO A 323 28.44 -9.90 -20.76
C PRO A 323 27.86 -9.74 -22.17
N LEU A 324 27.33 -8.55 -22.48
CA LEU A 324 26.73 -8.28 -23.78
C LEU A 324 27.17 -6.95 -24.41
N ILE A 325 27.09 -6.89 -25.74
CA ILE A 325 27.19 -5.66 -26.54
C ILE A 325 25.87 -5.46 -27.26
N GLY A 326 25.24 -4.32 -27.07
CA GLY A 326 23.94 -4.03 -27.68
C GLY A 326 23.81 -2.61 -28.17
N ALA A 327 22.90 -2.41 -29.11
CA ALA A 327 22.44 -1.10 -29.51
C ALA A 327 20.90 -1.04 -29.50
N PRO A 328 20.31 0.10 -29.11
CA PRO A 328 18.87 0.26 -29.04
C PRO A 328 18.26 0.69 -30.38
N GLU A 329 17.09 0.14 -30.72
CA GLU A 329 16.25 0.62 -31.84
C GLU A 329 15.00 1.38 -31.37
N HIS A 330 14.65 1.24 -30.10
CA HIS A 330 13.53 1.93 -29.49
C HIS A 330 13.81 2.18 -28.01
N LEU A 331 13.01 3.06 -27.41
CA LEU A 331 13.29 3.62 -26.10
C LEU A 331 13.30 2.57 -24.98
N ASP A 332 12.48 1.52 -25.04
CA ASP A 332 12.56 0.41 -24.07
C ASP A 332 13.95 -0.27 -24.03
N GLN A 333 14.58 -0.51 -25.19
CA GLN A 333 15.94 -1.07 -25.26
C GLN A 333 17.00 -0.09 -24.74
N GLU A 334 16.80 1.22 -24.98
CA GLU A 334 17.68 2.28 -24.47
C GLU A 334 17.82 2.17 -22.95
N TYR A 335 16.70 2.07 -22.24
CA TYR A 335 16.67 1.96 -20.78
C TYR A 335 17.33 0.69 -20.27
N HIS A 336 17.12 -0.43 -20.94
CA HIS A 336 17.74 -1.70 -20.54
C HIS A 336 19.26 -1.67 -20.75
N LEU A 337 19.72 -1.15 -21.90
CA LEU A 337 21.16 -1.09 -22.22
C LEU A 337 21.91 -0.05 -21.39
N ASN A 338 21.27 1.08 -21.02
CA ASN A 338 21.84 2.03 -20.07
C ASN A 338 22.14 1.34 -18.73
N ARG A 339 21.20 0.54 -18.21
CA ARG A 339 21.41 -0.22 -16.97
C ARG A 339 22.49 -1.29 -17.10
N VAL A 340 22.60 -1.94 -18.26
CA VAL A 340 23.70 -2.87 -18.54
C VAL A 340 25.06 -2.16 -18.44
N GLU A 341 25.19 -0.98 -19.06
CA GLU A 341 26.42 -0.19 -19.05
C GLU A 341 26.75 0.37 -17.65
N GLU A 342 25.78 1.00 -16.98
CA GLU A 342 25.92 1.57 -15.63
C GLU A 342 26.35 0.54 -14.59
N LEU A 343 25.88 -0.70 -14.71
CA LEU A 343 26.25 -1.80 -13.82
C LEU A 343 27.55 -2.50 -14.27
N GLY A 344 28.16 -2.08 -15.38
CA GLY A 344 29.36 -2.68 -15.94
C GLY A 344 29.14 -4.11 -16.43
N LEU A 345 27.93 -4.45 -16.86
CA LEU A 345 27.53 -5.80 -17.31
C LEU A 345 27.71 -5.99 -18.83
N GLY A 346 28.08 -4.94 -19.54
CA GLY A 346 28.26 -4.95 -20.99
C GLY A 346 28.64 -3.57 -21.52
N VAL A 347 28.56 -3.42 -22.84
CA VAL A 347 28.79 -2.15 -23.54
C VAL A 347 27.56 -1.80 -24.36
N LYS A 348 27.11 -0.56 -24.26
CA LYS A 348 26.07 -0.02 -25.12
C LYS A 348 26.74 0.75 -26.26
N LEU A 349 26.32 0.47 -27.49
CA LEU A 349 26.66 1.28 -28.66
C LEU A 349 25.45 2.08 -29.09
N ASP A 350 25.69 3.27 -29.64
CA ASP A 350 24.66 4.01 -30.37
C ASP A 350 24.22 3.23 -31.61
N ARG A 351 22.95 3.34 -31.99
CA ARG A 351 22.40 2.60 -33.14
C ARG A 351 23.15 2.87 -34.44
N ARG A 352 23.63 4.10 -34.63
CA ARG A 352 24.42 4.53 -35.80
C ARG A 352 25.84 3.96 -35.79
N GLU A 353 26.35 3.63 -34.62
CA GLU A 353 27.66 3.01 -34.42
C GLU A 353 27.58 1.49 -34.38
N PHE A 354 26.42 0.87 -34.58
CA PHE A 354 26.28 -0.59 -34.59
C PHE A 354 26.73 -1.18 -35.93
N THR A 355 28.00 -0.95 -36.27
CA THR A 355 28.70 -1.42 -37.48
C THR A 355 29.71 -2.50 -37.11
N ALA A 356 30.23 -3.24 -38.11
CA ALA A 356 31.12 -4.36 -37.82
C ALA A 356 32.40 -3.93 -37.09
N ASP A 357 33.02 -2.84 -37.52
CA ASP A 357 34.24 -2.30 -36.91
C ASP A 357 34.05 -1.88 -35.46
N ARG A 358 32.94 -1.18 -35.16
CA ARG A 358 32.64 -0.70 -33.80
C ARG A 358 32.24 -1.85 -32.87
N ILE A 359 31.53 -2.85 -33.39
CA ILE A 359 31.21 -4.08 -32.65
C ILE A 359 32.49 -4.85 -32.31
N LEU A 360 33.41 -5.01 -33.27
CA LEU A 360 34.70 -5.66 -33.02
C LEU A 360 35.54 -4.89 -31.99
N TRP A 361 35.60 -3.56 -32.11
CA TRP A 361 36.28 -2.71 -31.12
C TRP A 361 35.69 -2.89 -29.71
N ALA A 362 34.35 -2.89 -29.58
CA ALA A 362 33.68 -3.09 -28.30
C ALA A 362 33.92 -4.51 -27.75
N LEU A 363 33.92 -5.51 -28.63
CA LEU A 363 34.24 -6.90 -28.28
C LEU A 363 35.65 -7.03 -27.73
N GLU A 364 36.64 -6.51 -28.43
CA GLU A 364 38.05 -6.53 -28.02
C GLU A 364 38.22 -5.84 -26.66
N ARG A 365 37.60 -4.66 -26.47
CA ARG A 365 37.59 -3.96 -25.17
C ARG A 365 37.03 -4.81 -24.03
N VAL A 366 35.90 -5.48 -24.23
CA VAL A 366 35.31 -6.33 -23.17
C VAL A 366 36.15 -7.58 -22.95
N LEU A 367 36.79 -8.12 -23.98
CA LEU A 367 37.66 -9.30 -23.86
C LEU A 367 38.96 -8.98 -23.10
N ASP A 368 39.53 -7.79 -23.27
CA ASP A 368 40.70 -7.33 -22.52
C ASP A 368 40.41 -7.25 -21.00
N GLU A 369 39.19 -6.86 -20.63
CA GLU A 369 38.71 -6.80 -19.24
C GLU A 369 37.76 -7.95 -18.86
N TYR A 370 37.82 -9.07 -19.57
CA TYR A 370 36.78 -10.12 -19.54
C TYR A 370 36.52 -10.66 -18.13
N ALA A 371 37.58 -10.88 -17.35
CA ALA A 371 37.46 -11.41 -15.99
C ALA A 371 36.60 -10.48 -15.10
N ALA A 372 36.74 -9.17 -15.23
CA ALA A 372 35.99 -8.20 -14.45
C ALA A 372 34.51 -8.15 -14.87
N TYR A 373 34.24 -8.10 -16.18
CA TYR A 373 32.87 -8.14 -16.72
C TYR A 373 32.16 -9.44 -16.34
N LYS A 374 32.82 -10.59 -16.54
CA LYS A 374 32.30 -11.91 -16.17
C LYS A 374 31.99 -12.01 -14.68
N GLN A 375 32.88 -11.52 -13.83
CA GLN A 375 32.66 -11.55 -12.37
C GLN A 375 31.42 -10.73 -11.97
N ARG A 376 31.23 -9.53 -12.54
CA ARG A 376 30.02 -8.73 -12.30
C ARG A 376 28.76 -9.44 -12.80
N CYS A 377 28.81 -10.05 -13.99
CA CYS A 377 27.70 -10.84 -14.52
C CYS A 377 27.36 -12.06 -13.65
N ILE A 378 28.36 -12.77 -13.11
CA ILE A 378 28.15 -13.90 -12.19
C ILE A 378 27.47 -13.43 -10.89
N VAL A 379 27.92 -12.30 -10.32
CA VAL A 379 27.29 -11.72 -9.12
C VAL A 379 25.84 -11.35 -9.41
N PHE A 380 25.59 -10.68 -10.53
CA PHE A 380 24.23 -10.35 -10.96
C PHE A 380 23.38 -11.60 -11.19
N GLY A 381 23.92 -12.63 -11.86
CA GLY A 381 23.25 -13.92 -12.08
C GLY A 381 22.88 -14.63 -10.78
N LYS A 382 23.71 -14.52 -9.73
CA LYS A 382 23.36 -15.01 -8.39
C LYS A 382 22.15 -14.27 -7.80
N SER A 383 22.09 -12.95 -7.94
CA SER A 383 20.89 -12.18 -7.54
C SER A 383 19.66 -12.61 -8.34
N LEU A 384 19.80 -12.77 -9.66
CA LEU A 384 18.73 -13.23 -10.54
C LEU A 384 18.19 -14.61 -10.12
N SER A 385 19.07 -15.53 -9.71
CA SER A 385 18.71 -16.89 -9.32
C SER A 385 17.82 -17.00 -8.08
N LYS A 386 17.78 -15.95 -7.24
CA LYS A 386 16.89 -15.89 -6.06
C LYS A 386 15.43 -15.73 -6.46
N TRP A 387 15.17 -15.28 -7.68
CA TRP A 387 13.83 -15.03 -8.18
C TRP A 387 13.32 -16.21 -9.00
N GLN A 388 12.07 -16.57 -8.77
CA GLN A 388 11.45 -17.76 -9.37
C GLN A 388 10.38 -17.44 -10.42
N GLY A 389 10.29 -16.18 -10.87
CA GLY A 389 9.44 -15.76 -11.98
C GLY A 389 7.98 -16.17 -11.78
N GLY A 390 7.48 -17.05 -12.65
CA GLY A 390 6.10 -17.55 -12.58
C GLY A 390 5.72 -18.19 -11.24
N GLU A 391 6.65 -18.83 -10.52
CA GLU A 391 6.36 -19.37 -9.17
C GLU A 391 6.21 -18.26 -8.12
N ALA A 392 6.97 -17.17 -8.22
CA ALA A 392 6.79 -16.01 -7.34
C ALA A 392 5.42 -15.34 -7.59
N VAL A 393 4.96 -15.31 -8.85
CA VAL A 393 3.60 -14.89 -9.19
C VAL A 393 2.57 -15.86 -8.58
N ALA A 394 2.80 -17.17 -8.69
CA ALA A 394 1.90 -18.16 -8.13
C ALA A 394 1.83 -18.05 -6.59
N ASP A 395 2.94 -17.80 -5.88
CA ASP A 395 2.96 -17.57 -4.44
C ASP A 395 2.17 -16.30 -4.06
N LEU A 396 2.32 -15.22 -4.84
CA LEU A 396 1.56 -13.99 -4.65
C LEU A 396 0.05 -14.23 -4.81
N LEU A 397 -0.34 -15.00 -5.84
CA LEU A 397 -1.73 -15.33 -6.12
C LEU A 397 -2.30 -16.36 -5.14
N ASP A 398 -1.54 -17.38 -4.74
CA ASP A 398 -1.89 -18.30 -3.64
C ASP A 398 -2.20 -17.49 -2.39
N SER A 399 -1.34 -16.51 -2.08
CA SER A 399 -1.56 -15.62 -0.97
C SER A 399 -2.84 -14.78 -1.19
N HIS A 400 -3.08 -14.25 -2.40
CA HIS A 400 -4.29 -13.49 -2.73
C HIS A 400 -5.57 -14.30 -2.53
N PHE A 401 -5.61 -15.53 -3.06
CA PHE A 401 -6.77 -16.42 -2.95
C PHE A 401 -6.92 -17.01 -1.55
N SER A 402 -5.82 -17.28 -0.83
CA SER A 402 -5.87 -17.68 0.58
C SER A 402 -6.39 -16.55 1.47
N ALA A 403 -6.18 -15.28 1.07
CA ALA A 403 -6.83 -14.15 1.72
C ALA A 403 -8.33 -14.06 1.41
N ASN A 404 -8.80 -14.69 0.32
CA ASN A 404 -10.21 -14.79 -0.07
C ASN A 404 -10.89 -16.08 0.47
N GLU A 405 -10.14 -17.13 0.83
CA GLU A 405 -10.60 -18.33 1.56
C GLU A 405 -10.25 -18.19 3.07
N HIS A 406 -10.96 -17.30 3.77
CA HIS A 406 -10.92 -17.11 5.24
C HIS A 406 -9.52 -16.94 5.89
N ALA A 407 -8.78 -15.86 5.58
CA ALA A 407 -7.87 -15.25 6.56
C ALA A 407 -7.37 -13.85 6.12
N TYR A 408 -7.60 -12.89 6.99
CA TYR A 408 -7.01 -11.57 7.03
C TYR A 408 -5.47 -11.57 6.81
N LYS A 409 -4.95 -10.70 5.92
CA LYS A 409 -3.51 -10.57 5.61
C LYS A 409 -2.84 -9.40 6.34
N ILE A 410 -1.83 -9.73 7.12
CA ILE A 410 -1.06 -8.84 7.99
C ILE A 410 0.05 -8.11 7.21
N GLU A 411 0.18 -6.79 7.37
CA GLU A 411 1.27 -5.97 6.81
C GLU A 411 2.47 -5.90 7.77
N TYR A 412 3.69 -6.10 7.26
CA TYR A 412 4.95 -6.23 8.03
C TYR A 412 5.28 -5.11 9.05
N PRO A 413 4.94 -3.81 8.86
CA PRO A 413 5.21 -2.80 9.88
C PRO A 413 4.28 -2.85 11.10
N TYR A 414 3.23 -3.67 11.06
CA TYR A 414 2.27 -3.79 12.17
C TYR A 414 2.38 -5.12 12.92
N LEU A 415 3.32 -5.98 12.51
CA LEU A 415 3.60 -7.22 13.25
C LEU A 415 4.32 -6.89 14.55
N ILE A 416 3.75 -7.39 15.63
CA ILE A 416 4.29 -7.27 16.97
C ILE A 416 4.30 -8.66 17.61
N GLU A 417 5.37 -9.01 18.30
CA GLU A 417 5.48 -10.29 18.99
C GLU A 417 4.44 -10.37 20.12
N GLU A 418 3.93 -11.56 20.42
CA GLU A 418 2.93 -11.82 21.47
C GLU A 418 3.21 -11.06 22.77
N LYS A 419 4.43 -11.13 23.31
CA LYS A 419 4.78 -10.43 24.57
C LYS A 419 4.68 -8.92 24.47
N GLU A 420 5.05 -8.34 23.32
CA GLU A 420 4.97 -6.89 23.10
C GLU A 420 3.51 -6.47 22.86
N PHE A 421 2.69 -7.33 22.23
CA PHE A 421 1.26 -7.08 22.08
C PHE A 421 0.48 -7.21 23.40
N GLU A 422 0.83 -8.18 24.24
CA GLU A 422 0.34 -8.29 25.61
C GLU A 422 0.62 -7.00 26.38
N TYR A 423 1.84 -6.49 26.31
CA TYR A 423 2.22 -5.22 26.95
C TYR A 423 1.43 -4.03 26.39
N TYR A 424 1.28 -3.96 25.07
CA TYR A 424 0.48 -2.92 24.41
C TYR A 424 -0.97 -2.92 24.91
N LEU A 425 -1.61 -4.08 24.99
CA LEU A 425 -2.99 -4.21 25.47
C LEU A 425 -3.08 -3.90 26.98
N ASP A 426 -2.18 -4.42 27.80
CA ASP A 426 -2.12 -4.13 29.24
C ASP A 426 -1.99 -2.63 29.52
N ALA A 427 -1.15 -1.92 28.73
CA ALA A 427 -1.00 -0.47 28.84
C ALA A 427 -2.22 0.32 28.36
N THR A 428 -3.02 -0.21 27.42
CA THR A 428 -4.09 0.55 26.73
C THR A 428 -5.51 0.10 27.06
N THR A 429 -5.68 -0.80 28.03
CA THR A 429 -6.97 -1.32 28.46
C THR A 429 -7.26 -0.95 29.92
N PRO A 430 -8.53 -0.96 30.35
CA PRO A 430 -8.86 -0.64 31.74
C PRO A 430 -8.32 -1.72 32.69
N GLY A 431 -7.94 -1.32 33.90
CA GLY A 431 -7.40 -2.24 34.92
C GLY A 431 -8.37 -3.33 35.41
N SER A 432 -9.62 -3.35 34.95
CA SER A 432 -10.53 -4.50 35.11
C SER A 432 -10.17 -5.69 34.24
N LEU A 433 -9.35 -5.50 33.19
CA LEU A 433 -8.69 -6.56 32.44
C LEU A 433 -7.26 -6.67 32.96
N THR A 434 -6.99 -7.68 33.78
CA THR A 434 -5.64 -7.94 34.26
C THR A 434 -4.77 -8.46 33.10
N ARG A 435 -3.45 -8.41 33.26
CA ARG A 435 -2.52 -9.03 32.31
C ARG A 435 -2.81 -10.51 32.06
N ALA A 436 -3.30 -11.23 33.08
CA ALA A 436 -3.71 -12.62 32.92
C ALA A 436 -4.95 -12.76 32.02
N ASP A 437 -5.94 -11.87 32.19
CA ASP A 437 -7.14 -11.83 31.34
C ASP A 437 -6.76 -11.51 29.89
N VAL A 438 -5.91 -10.50 29.66
CA VAL A 438 -5.42 -10.15 28.31
C VAL A 438 -4.78 -11.36 27.62
N LYS A 439 -3.93 -12.09 28.33
CA LYS A 439 -3.28 -13.28 27.80
C LYS A 439 -4.28 -14.37 27.45
N GLU A 440 -5.26 -14.63 28.31
CA GLU A 440 -6.32 -15.59 28.03
C GLU A 440 -7.14 -15.19 26.78
N LEU A 441 -7.51 -13.91 26.68
CA LEU A 441 -8.25 -13.37 25.53
C LEU A 441 -7.49 -13.57 24.21
N LEU A 442 -6.17 -13.36 24.21
CA LEU A 442 -5.33 -13.60 23.03
C LEU A 442 -5.29 -15.08 22.66
N GLN A 443 -5.09 -15.97 23.64
CA GLN A 443 -5.03 -17.42 23.40
C GLN A 443 -6.35 -17.99 22.86
N GLU A 444 -7.49 -17.53 23.41
CA GLU A 444 -8.81 -17.88 22.89
C GLU A 444 -9.09 -17.23 21.53
N GLY A 445 -8.69 -15.97 21.38
CA GLY A 445 -8.83 -15.19 20.16
C GLY A 445 -8.14 -15.88 18.99
N VAL A 446 -6.91 -16.36 19.17
CA VAL A 446 -6.15 -17.13 18.17
C VAL A 446 -6.95 -18.33 17.67
N LYS A 447 -7.60 -19.08 18.57
CA LYS A 447 -8.46 -20.23 18.21
C LYS A 447 -9.72 -19.82 17.45
N ARG A 448 -10.16 -18.57 17.61
CA ARG A 448 -11.36 -17.98 16.98
C ARG A 448 -11.05 -17.14 15.73
N GLY A 449 -9.80 -17.11 15.28
CA GLY A 449 -9.39 -16.39 14.07
C GLY A 449 -9.04 -14.91 14.30
N LEU A 450 -8.56 -14.56 15.50
CA LEU A 450 -7.85 -13.30 15.74
C LEU A 450 -6.68 -13.17 14.75
N PRO A 451 -6.48 -12.04 14.06
CA PRO A 451 -5.36 -11.81 13.15
C PRO A 451 -3.98 -12.13 13.75
N HIS A 452 -3.36 -13.24 13.34
CA HIS A 452 -2.04 -13.64 13.83
C HIS A 452 -1.20 -14.35 12.77
N GLN A 453 0.10 -14.45 13.02
CA GLN A 453 1.05 -15.22 12.23
C GLN A 453 2.03 -15.96 13.14
N TRP A 454 2.23 -17.25 12.89
CA TRP A 454 3.31 -18.02 13.51
C TRP A 454 4.61 -17.88 12.71
N ARG A 455 5.73 -17.69 13.40
CA ARG A 455 7.09 -17.71 12.83
C ARG A 455 7.98 -18.61 13.70
N GLY A 456 8.19 -19.83 13.23
CA GLY A 456 8.80 -20.87 14.07
C GLY A 456 7.92 -21.13 15.30
N GLN A 457 8.47 -20.98 16.50
CA GLN A 457 7.75 -21.12 17.76
C GLN A 457 7.17 -19.79 18.30
N HIS A 458 7.41 -18.67 17.62
CA HIS A 458 6.98 -17.36 18.07
C HIS A 458 5.66 -16.94 17.41
N LEU A 459 4.77 -16.39 18.21
CA LEU A 459 3.47 -15.87 17.77
C LEU A 459 3.56 -14.36 17.58
N PHE A 460 3.04 -13.88 16.45
CA PHE A 460 2.96 -12.46 16.12
C PHE A 460 1.52 -12.06 15.83
N PHE A 461 1.16 -10.85 16.21
CA PHE A 461 -0.14 -10.25 15.96
C PHE A 461 -0.02 -9.08 15.01
N ASP A 462 -1.05 -8.85 14.20
CA ASP A 462 -1.23 -7.55 13.56
C ASP A 462 -1.75 -6.57 14.59
N ARG A 463 -0.92 -5.61 15.03
CA ARG A 463 -1.29 -4.69 16.12
C ARG A 463 -2.64 -4.00 15.90
N LEU A 464 -2.92 -3.53 14.69
CA LEU A 464 -4.13 -2.73 14.43
C LEU A 464 -5.35 -3.63 14.29
N ASP A 465 -5.22 -4.70 13.50
CA ASP A 465 -6.37 -5.52 13.16
C ASP A 465 -6.68 -6.59 14.20
N SER A 466 -5.69 -7.01 14.98
CA SER A 466 -5.94 -7.80 16.19
C SER A 466 -6.68 -6.95 17.23
N TRP A 467 -6.31 -5.68 17.40
CA TRP A 467 -7.04 -4.77 18.28
C TRP A 467 -8.47 -4.55 17.79
N ASN A 468 -8.65 -4.26 16.49
CA ASN A 468 -9.99 -4.11 15.89
C ASN A 468 -10.81 -5.41 16.07
N TRP A 469 -10.22 -6.58 15.84
CA TRP A 469 -10.89 -7.86 16.03
C TRP A 469 -11.32 -8.07 17.48
N LEU A 470 -10.48 -7.76 18.46
CA LEU A 470 -10.83 -7.84 19.88
C LEU A 470 -12.00 -6.90 20.19
N TYR A 471 -11.92 -5.65 19.77
CA TYR A 471 -12.99 -4.68 19.98
C TYR A 471 -14.32 -5.09 19.29
N ASP A 472 -14.24 -5.75 18.14
CA ASP A 472 -15.38 -6.10 17.30
C ASP A 472 -15.99 -7.46 17.62
N ARG A 473 -15.21 -8.39 18.18
CA ARG A 473 -15.62 -9.80 18.30
C ARG A 473 -15.42 -10.39 19.67
N GLU A 474 -14.76 -9.69 20.59
CA GLU A 474 -14.53 -10.17 21.94
C GLU A 474 -15.37 -9.42 22.98
N PRO A 475 -16.48 -10.02 23.46
CA PRO A 475 -17.39 -9.37 24.39
C PRO A 475 -16.74 -8.90 25.69
N ARG A 476 -15.80 -9.69 26.25
CA ARG A 476 -15.13 -9.34 27.50
C ARG A 476 -14.28 -8.07 27.32
N PHE A 477 -13.59 -7.98 26.19
CA PHE A 477 -12.75 -6.84 25.84
C PHE A 477 -13.57 -5.56 25.68
N PHE A 478 -14.63 -5.60 24.87
CA PHE A 478 -15.51 -4.45 24.64
C PHE A 478 -16.26 -4.01 25.90
N ALA A 479 -16.83 -4.96 26.66
CA ALA A 479 -17.60 -4.64 27.85
C ALA A 479 -16.73 -3.99 28.93
N ALA A 480 -15.50 -4.48 29.15
CA ALA A 480 -14.58 -3.90 30.11
C ALA A 480 -14.27 -2.42 29.78
N ASP A 481 -13.92 -2.13 28.52
CA ASP A 481 -13.68 -0.76 28.06
C ASP A 481 -14.92 0.12 28.24
N TYR A 482 -16.09 -0.35 27.78
CA TYR A 482 -17.33 0.40 27.87
C TYR A 482 -17.69 0.75 29.32
N TRP A 483 -17.62 -0.22 30.24
CA TRP A 483 -17.99 -0.02 31.63
C TRP A 483 -17.00 0.87 32.37
N ALA A 484 -15.70 0.76 32.09
CA ALA A 484 -14.69 1.64 32.68
C ALA A 484 -14.91 3.10 32.25
N LEU A 485 -15.18 3.33 30.95
CA LEU A 485 -15.50 4.66 30.45
C LEU A 485 -16.87 5.16 30.91
N GLU A 486 -17.86 4.27 31.08
CA GLU A 486 -19.17 4.62 31.64
C GLU A 486 -19.05 5.07 33.10
N LYS A 487 -18.22 4.39 33.90
CA LYS A 487 -17.90 4.79 35.27
C LYS A 487 -17.31 6.21 35.32
N LYS A 488 -16.42 6.55 34.38
CA LYS A 488 -15.94 7.92 34.21
C LYS A 488 -17.10 8.86 33.84
N ARG A 489 -17.86 8.57 32.78
CA ARG A 489 -18.91 9.46 32.26
C ARG A 489 -19.97 9.79 33.31
N ARG A 490 -20.39 8.82 34.14
CA ARG A 490 -21.36 9.04 35.23
C ARG A 490 -20.89 10.02 36.30
N ARG A 491 -19.58 10.29 36.41
CA ARG A 491 -19.05 11.32 37.30
C ARG A 491 -19.14 12.72 36.71
N PHE A 492 -19.16 12.83 35.39
CA PHE A 492 -19.14 14.12 34.69
C PHE A 492 -20.47 14.48 34.05
N PHE A 493 -21.38 13.53 33.87
CA PHE A 493 -22.67 13.75 33.22
C PHE A 493 -23.85 13.31 34.09
N VAL A 494 -24.98 13.99 33.89
CA VAL A 494 -26.31 13.61 34.34
C VAL A 494 -27.18 13.34 33.12
N HIS A 495 -27.97 12.27 33.19
CA HIS A 495 -29.01 11.99 32.21
C HIS A 495 -30.33 12.57 32.71
N SER A 496 -30.77 13.70 32.15
CA SER A 496 -32.04 14.36 32.49
C SER A 496 -32.92 14.50 31.25
N ASN A 497 -34.21 14.15 31.34
CA ASN A 497 -35.24 14.40 30.31
C ASN A 497 -34.79 14.18 28.84
N ARG A 498 -34.25 12.98 28.54
CA ARG A 498 -33.73 12.57 27.22
C ARG A 498 -32.49 13.32 26.70
N ARG A 499 -31.84 14.18 27.50
CA ARG A 499 -30.61 14.90 27.14
C ARG A 499 -29.44 14.52 28.05
N LEU A 500 -28.23 14.74 27.56
CA LEU A 500 -26.99 14.65 28.33
C LEU A 500 -26.63 16.05 28.82
N GLN A 501 -26.33 16.20 30.11
CA GLN A 501 -25.88 17.46 30.70
C GLN A 501 -24.64 17.20 31.55
N ALA A 502 -23.62 18.06 31.44
CA ALA A 502 -22.48 18.02 32.35
C ALA A 502 -22.94 18.29 33.80
N GLN A 503 -22.33 17.59 34.77
CA GLN A 503 -22.55 17.81 36.21
C GLN A 503 -21.99 19.16 36.67
N SER A 504 -20.92 19.61 36.02
CA SER A 504 -20.30 20.90 36.24
C SER A 504 -19.86 21.45 34.89
N GLU A 505 -20.03 22.76 34.70
CA GLU A 505 -19.60 23.47 33.49
C GLU A 505 -18.08 23.64 33.43
N TRP A 506 -17.37 23.37 34.53
CA TRP A 506 -15.91 23.43 34.61
C TRP A 506 -15.34 22.39 35.57
N GLN A 507 -14.07 22.05 35.40
CA GLN A 507 -13.32 21.18 36.31
C GLN A 507 -11.86 21.63 36.36
N ARG A 508 -11.30 21.71 37.58
CA ARG A 508 -9.87 21.91 37.79
C ARG A 508 -9.15 20.56 37.85
N TYR A 509 -8.00 20.49 37.20
CA TYR A 509 -7.18 19.30 37.15
C TYR A 509 -5.76 19.59 37.60
N ARG A 510 -5.19 18.65 38.33
CA ARG A 510 -3.75 18.44 38.40
C ARG A 510 -3.36 17.35 37.42
N VAL A 511 -2.45 17.65 36.52
CA VAL A 511 -2.03 16.78 35.44
C VAL A 511 -0.56 16.44 35.60
N ARG A 512 -0.23 15.16 35.52
CA ARG A 512 1.14 14.68 35.37
C ARG A 512 1.26 13.94 34.04
N TYR A 513 2.13 14.43 33.18
CA TYR A 513 2.47 13.75 31.92
C TYR A 513 3.87 13.17 32.02
N GLN A 514 4.01 11.90 31.66
CA GLN A 514 5.26 11.15 31.70
C GLN A 514 5.52 10.52 30.33
N TYR A 515 6.76 10.65 29.87
CA TYR A 515 7.29 10.07 28.64
C TYR A 515 8.52 9.24 29.00
N ARG A 516 8.42 7.93 28.79
CA ARG A 516 9.49 6.98 29.11
C ARG A 516 9.99 6.31 27.85
N ILE A 517 11.29 6.42 27.56
CA ILE A 517 11.93 5.80 26.41
C ILE A 517 12.64 4.53 26.86
N PHE A 518 12.36 3.43 26.17
CA PHE A 518 13.06 2.17 26.36
C PHE A 518 14.32 2.17 25.48
N PRO A 519 15.49 1.86 26.04
CA PRO A 519 16.74 2.18 25.39
C PRO A 519 17.18 1.17 24.33
N GLU A 520 16.47 0.05 24.16
CA GLU A 520 16.75 -0.92 23.11
C GLU A 520 16.71 -0.26 21.72
N GLY A 521 17.82 -0.35 20.98
CA GLY A 521 17.96 0.27 19.66
C GLY A 521 18.47 1.73 19.70
N LEU A 522 18.74 2.29 20.88
CA LEU A 522 19.47 3.56 21.02
C LEU A 522 20.99 3.32 21.10
N GLU A 523 21.76 4.16 20.44
CA GLU A 523 23.22 4.12 20.54
C GLU A 523 23.72 5.02 21.68
N ALA A 524 24.51 4.44 22.58
CA ALA A 524 25.12 5.17 23.69
C ALA A 524 26.00 6.33 23.20
N GLY A 525 25.99 7.44 23.93
CA GLY A 525 26.76 8.65 23.62
C GLY A 525 26.15 9.54 22.54
N ARG A 526 25.13 9.09 21.79
CA ARG A 526 24.40 9.93 20.83
C ARG A 526 23.69 11.08 21.53
N ARG A 527 23.58 12.23 20.84
CA ARG A 527 22.71 13.33 21.29
C ARG A 527 21.28 13.09 20.83
N ALA A 528 20.34 13.41 21.69
CA ALA A 528 18.92 13.35 21.40
C ALA A 528 18.21 14.62 21.89
N LYS A 529 17.03 14.88 21.33
CA LYS A 529 16.16 16.01 21.67
C LYS A 529 14.76 15.53 22.00
N ILE A 530 14.21 16.00 23.11
CA ILE A 530 12.83 15.72 23.52
C ILE A 530 11.91 16.90 23.26
N PHE A 531 10.71 16.59 22.80
CA PHE A 531 9.60 17.52 22.63
C PHE A 531 8.39 16.96 23.37
N LEU A 532 8.05 17.52 24.53
CA LEU A 532 6.87 17.10 25.28
C LEU A 532 5.72 18.07 25.05
N PRO A 533 4.53 17.61 24.63
CA PRO A 533 3.36 18.48 24.51
C PRO A 533 2.96 19.04 25.87
N TYR A 534 2.42 20.25 25.88
CA TYR A 534 1.93 20.94 27.08
C TYR A 534 0.58 21.61 26.78
N PRO A 535 -0.38 21.61 27.73
CA PRO A 535 -1.68 22.26 27.54
C PRO A 535 -1.54 23.77 27.27
N ILE A 536 -2.35 24.30 26.34
CA ILE A 536 -2.32 25.73 25.98
C ILE A 536 -3.58 26.46 26.45
N SER A 537 -3.44 27.74 26.78
CA SER A 537 -4.57 28.56 27.24
C SER A 537 -5.49 28.91 26.07
N GLU A 538 -6.80 28.82 26.29
CA GLU A 538 -7.87 29.17 25.37
C GLU A 538 -9.16 29.49 26.15
N LYS A 539 -10.20 30.01 25.50
CA LYS A 539 -11.49 30.37 26.13
C LYS A 539 -12.05 29.29 27.08
N ASN A 540 -11.99 28.02 26.68
CA ASN A 540 -12.51 26.89 27.47
C ASN A 540 -11.42 26.12 28.25
N GLN A 541 -10.19 26.61 28.29
CA GLN A 541 -9.11 26.01 29.08
C GLN A 541 -8.11 27.08 29.53
N ASP A 542 -8.05 27.39 30.82
CA ASP A 542 -7.20 28.45 31.35
C ASP A 542 -6.57 28.08 32.70
N LYS A 543 -6.02 29.08 33.39
CA LYS A 543 -5.34 28.94 34.69
C LYS A 543 -4.26 27.85 34.68
N ILE A 544 -3.55 27.77 33.56
CA ILE A 544 -2.54 26.74 33.33
C ILE A 544 -1.24 27.19 34.00
N SER A 545 -0.74 26.38 34.94
CA SER A 545 0.51 26.67 35.66
C SER A 545 1.37 25.43 35.77
N LEU A 546 2.63 25.52 35.31
CA LEU A 546 3.64 24.49 35.51
C LEU A 546 3.99 24.41 37.00
N ILE A 547 3.97 23.20 37.56
CA ILE A 547 4.33 22.93 38.97
C ILE A 547 5.76 22.41 39.05
N ALA A 548 6.11 21.44 38.21
CA ALA A 548 7.44 20.84 38.17
C ALA A 548 7.70 20.15 36.83
N CYS A 549 8.97 19.90 36.52
CA CYS A 549 9.38 19.02 35.43
C CYS A 549 10.57 18.14 35.84
N LYS A 550 10.76 17.04 35.12
CA LYS A 550 11.83 16.06 35.34
C LYS A 550 12.44 15.65 34.00
N PRO A 551 13.76 15.78 33.82
CA PRO A 551 14.70 16.46 34.71
C PRO A 551 14.38 17.96 34.83
N GLY A 552 14.73 18.58 35.97
CA GLY A 552 14.38 19.99 36.25
C GLY A 552 14.97 20.99 35.22
N GLU A 553 16.06 20.62 34.55
CA GLU A 553 16.68 21.41 33.49
C GLU A 553 15.77 21.64 32.28
N MET A 554 14.76 20.78 32.08
CA MET A 554 13.76 20.93 31.03
C MET A 554 13.01 22.26 31.12
N GLU A 555 12.91 22.87 32.32
CA GLU A 555 12.24 24.15 32.52
C GLU A 555 12.83 25.26 31.62
N ARG A 556 14.14 25.20 31.29
CA ARG A 556 14.79 26.15 30.36
C ARG A 556 14.29 26.03 28.91
N HIS A 557 13.66 24.91 28.59
CA HIS A 557 13.07 24.62 27.29
C HIS A 557 11.54 24.72 27.30
N PHE A 558 10.95 25.18 28.41
CA PHE A 558 9.51 25.35 28.53
C PHE A 558 9.04 26.52 27.66
N ALA A 559 8.20 26.21 26.66
CA ALA A 559 7.64 27.17 25.72
C ALA A 559 6.10 27.09 25.77
N PRO A 560 5.46 27.66 26.81
CA PRO A 560 4.01 27.53 27.02
C PRO A 560 3.18 28.09 25.85
N ALA A 561 3.64 29.17 25.21
CA ALA A 561 2.97 29.75 24.04
C ALA A 561 2.96 28.81 22.82
N LEU A 562 3.98 27.94 22.69
CA LEU A 562 4.02 26.91 21.64
C LEU A 562 3.25 25.65 22.06
N GLY A 563 2.98 25.48 23.35
CA GLY A 563 2.39 24.28 23.93
C GLY A 563 3.39 23.12 24.03
N PHE A 564 4.66 23.39 24.33
CA PHE A 564 5.69 22.36 24.44
C PHE A 564 6.77 22.65 25.49
N PHE A 565 7.39 21.59 25.99
CA PHE A 565 8.83 21.60 26.28
C PHE A 565 9.57 21.35 24.97
N TYR A 566 10.25 22.37 24.44
CA TYR A 566 10.70 22.39 23.05
C TYR A 566 12.20 22.10 22.93
N GLY A 567 12.52 20.86 22.54
CA GLY A 567 13.87 20.47 22.12
C GLY A 567 14.90 20.38 23.25
N TYR A 568 14.50 19.90 24.44
CA TYR A 568 15.42 19.60 25.54
C TYR A 568 16.47 18.58 25.05
N SER A 569 17.74 18.98 25.07
CA SER A 569 18.83 18.17 24.51
C SER A 569 19.54 17.39 25.61
N PHE A 570 19.77 16.11 25.39
CA PHE A 570 20.49 15.23 26.32
C PHE A 570 21.39 14.25 25.55
N ARG A 571 22.28 13.57 26.26
CA ARG A 571 23.07 12.46 25.72
C ARG A 571 22.50 11.14 26.21
N VAL A 572 22.47 10.15 25.33
CA VAL A 572 22.06 8.79 25.67
C VAL A 572 23.14 8.18 26.55
N ASP A 573 22.90 8.08 27.85
CA ASP A 573 23.81 7.46 28.82
C ASP A 573 23.84 5.92 28.69
N ALA A 574 24.68 5.21 29.43
CA ALA A 574 24.71 3.75 29.42
C ALA A 574 23.34 3.16 29.81
N LEU A 575 22.85 2.23 29.00
CA LEU A 575 21.42 1.93 28.85
C LEU A 575 20.97 0.69 29.65
N ASP A 576 21.01 0.75 30.98
CA ASP A 576 20.46 -0.30 31.85
C ASP A 576 19.00 -0.05 32.28
N LYS A 577 18.50 1.18 32.12
CA LYS A 577 17.17 1.60 32.56
C LYS A 577 16.47 2.50 31.54
N PRO A 578 15.12 2.53 31.54
CA PRO A 578 14.37 3.47 30.73
C PRO A 578 14.66 4.94 31.10
N LEU A 579 14.75 5.79 30.09
CA LEU A 579 14.92 7.23 30.24
C LEU A 579 13.56 7.89 30.48
N GLU A 580 13.45 8.76 31.47
CA GLU A 580 12.16 9.33 31.88
C GLU A 580 12.16 10.86 31.83
N PHE A 581 11.14 11.40 31.17
CA PHE A 581 10.86 12.83 31.07
C PHE A 581 9.43 13.08 31.53
N ALA A 582 9.18 14.09 32.36
CA ALA A 582 7.85 14.35 32.87
C ALA A 582 7.62 15.82 33.21
N TYR A 583 6.35 16.20 33.31
CA TYR A 583 5.95 17.47 33.95
C TYR A 583 4.65 17.29 34.74
N GLU A 584 4.44 18.21 35.68
CA GLU A 584 3.20 18.38 36.42
C GLU A 584 2.68 19.81 36.22
N CYS A 585 1.38 19.97 35.94
CA CYS A 585 0.73 21.26 35.86
C CYS A 585 -0.69 21.23 36.44
N ASP A 586 -1.15 22.39 36.88
CA ASP A 586 -2.56 22.63 37.16
C ASP A 586 -3.21 23.33 35.96
N LEU A 587 -4.49 23.08 35.70
CA LEU A 587 -5.31 23.78 34.72
C LEU A 587 -6.80 23.69 35.04
N GLU A 588 -7.60 24.60 34.49
CA GLU A 588 -9.06 24.56 34.54
C GLU A 588 -9.60 24.34 33.13
N VAL A 589 -10.54 23.41 32.98
CA VAL A 589 -11.18 23.08 31.70
C VAL A 589 -12.69 23.31 31.83
N ARG A 590 -13.27 24.03 30.87
CA ARG A 590 -14.70 24.32 30.79
C ARG A 590 -15.37 23.54 29.68
N GLU A 591 -16.63 23.22 29.89
CA GLU A 591 -17.51 22.71 28.85
C GLU A 591 -17.70 23.78 27.76
N HIS A 592 -17.69 23.35 26.50
CA HIS A 592 -18.12 24.17 25.37
C HIS A 592 -19.53 23.72 24.98
N ARG A 593 -20.50 24.65 24.94
CA ARG A 593 -21.84 24.37 24.39
C ARG A 593 -22.31 25.40 23.36
N LEU A 594 -22.99 24.89 22.35
CA LEU A 594 -23.76 25.65 21.38
C LEU A 594 -24.85 26.46 22.09
N GLY A 595 -24.67 27.79 22.17
CA GLY A 595 -25.63 28.74 22.73
C GLY A 595 -25.32 29.29 24.13
N ALA A 596 -24.16 28.96 24.72
CA ALA A 596 -23.80 29.47 26.05
C ALA A 596 -23.51 30.98 26.08
N GLU A 597 -23.03 31.58 24.97
CA GLU A 597 -22.85 33.03 24.77
C GLU A 597 -22.98 33.35 23.26
N GLN A 598 -23.71 34.41 22.89
CA GLN A 598 -23.73 34.93 21.52
C GLN A 598 -22.64 35.99 21.38
N GLU A 599 -21.40 35.57 21.21
CA GLU A 599 -20.37 36.51 20.79
C GLU A 599 -20.62 36.84 19.32
N GLN A 600 -20.87 38.12 19.04
CA GLN A 600 -20.98 38.66 17.69
C GLN A 600 -19.58 38.66 17.04
N VAL A 601 -19.12 37.47 16.62
CA VAL A 601 -17.80 37.24 16.02
C VAL A 601 -17.96 36.90 14.55
N TRP A 602 -17.08 37.49 13.73
CA TRP A 602 -16.94 37.19 12.32
C TRP A 602 -15.49 36.90 12.00
N LEU A 603 -15.26 36.02 11.02
CA LEU A 603 -13.93 35.82 10.46
C LEU A 603 -13.59 37.00 9.54
N SER A 604 -12.33 37.45 9.59
CA SER A 604 -11.78 38.29 8.52
C SER A 604 -11.81 37.54 7.18
N ALA A 605 -11.69 38.28 6.07
CA ALA A 605 -11.68 37.68 4.73
C ALA A 605 -10.55 36.62 4.58
N GLY A 606 -9.34 36.93 5.08
CA GLY A 606 -8.19 36.02 5.01
C GLY A 606 -8.34 34.78 5.89
N GLU A 607 -8.93 34.91 7.09
CA GLU A 607 -9.25 33.74 7.92
C GLU A 607 -10.31 32.86 7.25
N ARG A 608 -11.34 33.48 6.69
CA ARG A 608 -12.39 32.76 5.97
C ARG A 608 -11.82 32.00 4.78
N GLU A 609 -10.93 32.61 3.99
CA GLU A 609 -10.21 31.93 2.91
C GLU A 609 -9.39 30.75 3.43
N THR A 610 -8.57 30.95 4.47
CA THR A 610 -7.75 29.89 5.09
C THR A 610 -8.59 28.71 5.58
N TYR A 611 -9.73 28.97 6.21
CA TYR A 611 -10.60 27.94 6.77
C TYR A 611 -11.61 27.36 5.77
N LEU A 612 -11.65 27.87 4.55
CA LEU A 612 -12.36 27.30 3.41
C LEU A 612 -11.42 26.59 2.42
N GLU A 613 -10.11 26.79 2.55
CA GLU A 613 -9.11 26.25 1.64
C GLU A 613 -9.28 24.74 1.44
N LEU A 614 -9.40 24.34 0.17
CA LEU A 614 -9.46 22.97 -0.31
C LEU A 614 -8.74 22.89 -1.65
N GLU A 615 -8.08 21.77 -1.90
CA GLU A 615 -7.54 21.48 -3.23
C GLU A 615 -8.69 21.44 -4.24
N PRO A 616 -8.60 22.12 -5.41
CA PRO A 616 -9.70 22.20 -6.38
C PRO A 616 -10.28 20.84 -6.78
N ARG A 617 -9.40 19.85 -7.00
CA ARG A 617 -9.78 18.47 -7.34
C ARG A 617 -10.67 17.78 -6.30
N PHE A 618 -10.69 18.24 -5.05
CA PHE A 618 -11.49 17.61 -3.99
C PHE A 618 -12.98 17.60 -4.34
N LEU A 619 -13.48 18.65 -5.00
CA LEU A 619 -14.88 18.76 -5.40
C LEU A 619 -15.25 17.87 -6.58
N GLU A 620 -14.26 17.39 -7.33
CA GLU A 620 -14.41 16.53 -8.51
C GLU A 620 -14.36 15.04 -8.15
N ILE A 621 -13.92 14.72 -6.92
CA ILE A 621 -13.83 13.34 -6.43
C ILE A 621 -15.23 12.70 -6.43
N PRO A 622 -15.43 11.53 -7.10
CA PRO A 622 -16.75 10.92 -7.25
C PRO A 622 -17.50 10.68 -5.94
N GLU A 623 -16.81 10.20 -4.90
CA GLU A 623 -17.39 9.95 -3.58
C GLU A 623 -17.88 11.25 -2.92
N VAL A 624 -17.12 12.34 -3.10
CA VAL A 624 -17.48 13.68 -2.58
C VAL A 624 -18.68 14.22 -3.37
N VAL A 625 -18.67 14.13 -4.70
CA VAL A 625 -19.81 14.53 -5.54
C VAL A 625 -21.08 13.77 -5.15
N GLN A 626 -21.00 12.45 -4.98
CA GLN A 626 -22.12 11.61 -4.58
C GLN A 626 -22.60 11.96 -3.17
N PHE A 627 -21.68 12.18 -2.23
CA PHE A 627 -22.01 12.62 -0.89
C PHE A 627 -22.76 13.96 -0.91
N ARG A 628 -22.25 14.97 -1.62
CA ARG A 628 -22.85 16.30 -1.74
C ARG A 628 -24.22 16.26 -2.41
N ARG A 629 -24.41 15.42 -3.45
CA ARG A 629 -25.74 15.19 -4.06
C ARG A 629 -26.75 14.61 -3.07
N ARG A 630 -26.33 13.67 -2.21
CA ARG A 630 -27.20 13.14 -1.14
C ARG A 630 -27.48 14.18 -0.07
N LEU A 631 -26.46 14.93 0.34
CA LEU A 631 -26.59 16.00 1.31
C LEU A 631 -27.54 17.10 0.80
N GLY A 632 -27.46 17.51 -0.46
CA GLY A 632 -28.36 18.51 -1.05
C GLY A 632 -29.85 18.10 -1.05
N ARG A 633 -30.16 16.81 -0.94
CA ARG A 633 -31.54 16.30 -0.79
C ARG A 633 -32.01 16.22 0.67
N MET A 634 -31.09 16.26 1.64
CA MET A 634 -31.35 16.09 3.08
C MET A 634 -30.98 17.32 3.93
N GLY A 635 -30.16 18.22 3.40
CA GLY A 635 -29.55 19.33 4.10
C GLY A 635 -30.53 20.49 4.24
N GLY A 636 -30.59 21.06 5.44
CA GLY A 636 -31.44 22.21 5.71
C GLY A 636 -30.95 23.52 5.08
N ALA A 637 -31.79 24.55 5.19
CA ALA A 637 -31.54 25.85 4.60
C ALA A 637 -30.36 26.61 5.25
N THR A 638 -29.97 26.29 6.49
CA THR A 638 -28.94 27.01 7.25
C THR A 638 -27.59 26.29 7.27
N VAL A 639 -26.50 27.03 7.50
CA VAL A 639 -25.14 26.48 7.66
C VAL A 639 -25.08 25.42 8.76
N GLU A 640 -25.73 25.67 9.91
CA GLU A 640 -25.78 24.72 11.03
C GLU A 640 -26.47 23.41 10.61
N MET A 641 -27.59 23.48 9.88
CA MET A 641 -28.30 22.29 9.41
C MET A 641 -27.48 21.49 8.40
N ARG A 642 -26.73 22.15 7.52
CA ARG A 642 -25.82 21.46 6.58
C ARG A 642 -24.67 20.77 7.32
N ALA A 643 -24.01 21.47 8.25
CA ALA A 643 -22.97 20.88 9.10
C ALA A 643 -23.52 19.69 9.90
N ARG A 644 -24.73 19.81 10.46
CA ARG A 644 -25.42 18.72 11.16
C ARG A 644 -25.68 17.52 10.25
N GLY A 645 -26.16 17.76 9.03
CA GLY A 645 -26.38 16.71 8.04
C GLY A 645 -25.09 15.96 7.66
N ILE A 646 -23.96 16.67 7.58
CA ILE A 646 -22.65 16.05 7.34
C ILE A 646 -22.26 15.15 8.52
N TYR A 647 -22.33 15.68 9.74
CA TYR A 647 -22.02 14.94 10.96
C TYR A 647 -22.90 13.69 11.11
N GLU A 648 -24.22 13.82 10.95
CA GLU A 648 -25.17 12.73 11.07
C GLU A 648 -24.91 11.64 10.01
N SER A 649 -24.58 12.03 8.77
CA SER A 649 -24.23 11.06 7.72
C SER A 649 -23.00 10.23 8.08
N ILE A 650 -21.99 10.85 8.69
CA ILE A 650 -20.77 10.15 9.14
C ILE A 650 -21.10 9.22 10.32
N ILE A 651 -21.70 9.71 11.41
CA ILE A 651 -21.91 8.87 12.61
C ILE A 651 -22.92 7.73 12.42
N GLN A 652 -23.82 7.83 11.42
CA GLN A 652 -24.79 6.78 11.11
C GLN A 652 -24.19 5.64 10.29
N THR A 653 -23.15 5.92 9.50
CA THR A 653 -22.59 4.97 8.54
C THR A 653 -21.21 4.46 8.94
N LYS A 654 -20.56 5.10 9.91
CA LYS A 654 -19.19 4.82 10.32
C LYS A 654 -19.11 4.30 11.75
N ARG A 655 -18.09 3.49 12.01
CA ARG A 655 -17.70 2.98 13.33
C ARG A 655 -16.26 3.34 13.68
N PHE A 656 -15.91 3.22 14.96
CA PHE A 656 -14.52 3.36 15.36
C PHE A 656 -13.70 2.18 14.86
N LYS A 657 -12.58 2.48 14.19
CA LYS A 657 -11.66 1.47 13.65
C LYS A 657 -10.26 2.07 13.59
N LYS A 658 -9.25 1.34 14.06
CA LYS A 658 -7.84 1.69 13.81
C LYS A 658 -7.53 1.44 12.34
N THR A 659 -7.05 2.46 11.63
CA THR A 659 -6.81 2.39 10.17
C THR A 659 -5.32 2.40 9.84
N ARG A 660 -4.96 1.87 8.67
CA ARG A 660 -3.60 1.88 8.11
C ARG A 660 -3.35 3.08 7.20
N GLU A 661 -4.03 4.20 7.44
CA GLU A 661 -3.85 5.40 6.62
C GLU A 661 -2.39 5.86 6.67
N ARG A 662 -1.68 5.71 5.54
CA ARG A 662 -0.27 6.11 5.42
C ARG A 662 -0.09 7.62 5.40
N VAL A 663 -1.14 8.35 5.01
CA VAL A 663 -1.15 9.81 4.89
C VAL A 663 -2.47 10.34 5.43
N GLN A 664 -2.42 11.06 6.54
CA GLN A 664 -3.58 11.71 7.17
C GLN A 664 -3.68 13.16 6.67
N ASN A 665 -4.52 13.39 5.66
CA ASN A 665 -4.83 14.71 5.13
C ASN A 665 -6.30 14.78 4.71
N LEU A 666 -6.81 16.00 4.41
CA LEU A 666 -8.23 16.22 4.11
C LEU A 666 -8.76 15.30 3.01
N ILE A 667 -8.00 15.07 1.92
CA ILE A 667 -8.46 14.22 0.81
C ILE A 667 -8.48 12.74 1.21
N ASN A 668 -7.34 12.22 1.67
CA ASN A 668 -7.17 10.79 1.95
C ASN A 668 -8.06 10.33 3.10
N SER A 669 -8.15 11.12 4.16
CA SER A 669 -9.03 10.86 5.30
C SER A 669 -10.50 10.87 4.87
N THR A 670 -10.91 11.84 4.03
CA THR A 670 -12.28 11.87 3.50
C THR A 670 -12.58 10.65 2.65
N LEU A 671 -11.69 10.29 1.72
CA LEU A 671 -11.87 9.12 0.86
C LEU A 671 -11.94 7.82 1.68
N SER A 672 -11.05 7.66 2.66
CA SER A 672 -11.05 6.54 3.59
C SER A 672 -12.39 6.43 4.30
N VAL A 673 -12.86 7.54 4.89
CA VAL A 673 -14.14 7.59 5.58
C VAL A 673 -15.31 7.33 4.62
N LEU A 674 -15.34 7.92 3.42
CA LEU A 674 -16.47 7.73 2.50
C LEU A 674 -16.52 6.30 1.91
N ARG A 675 -15.38 5.65 1.69
CA ARG A 675 -15.27 4.30 1.09
C ARG A 675 -15.38 3.16 2.11
N ASP A 676 -14.80 3.30 3.30
CA ASP A 676 -14.84 2.26 4.35
C ASP A 676 -16.00 2.52 5.33
N SER A 677 -16.35 1.50 6.09
CA SER A 677 -17.32 1.50 7.18
C SER A 677 -16.77 2.05 8.51
N GLY A 678 -15.50 2.46 8.60
CA GLY A 678 -14.92 2.90 9.87
C GLY A 678 -13.81 3.95 9.74
N GLY A 679 -13.45 4.55 10.87
CA GLY A 679 -12.39 5.54 11.00
C GLY A 679 -12.04 5.82 12.46
N HIS A 680 -11.00 6.59 12.70
CA HIS A 680 -10.60 7.05 14.03
C HIS A 680 -10.76 8.57 14.14
N CYS A 681 -10.46 9.15 15.30
CA CYS A 681 -10.72 10.57 15.59
C CYS A 681 -10.18 11.53 14.52
N ILE A 682 -8.94 11.32 14.05
CA ILE A 682 -8.32 12.15 13.00
C ILE A 682 -9.08 12.02 11.67
N SER A 683 -9.28 10.80 11.17
CA SER A 683 -9.87 10.62 9.84
C SER A 683 -11.33 11.08 9.78
N LEU A 684 -12.11 10.83 10.83
CA LEU A 684 -13.49 11.30 10.94
C LEU A 684 -13.57 12.83 11.03
N SER A 685 -12.72 13.47 11.84
CA SER A 685 -12.68 14.93 11.94
C SER A 685 -12.22 15.60 10.65
N GLN A 686 -11.19 15.06 9.98
CA GLN A 686 -10.73 15.60 8.70
C GLN A 686 -11.78 15.43 7.60
N ALA A 687 -12.49 14.30 7.56
CA ALA A 687 -13.61 14.10 6.64
C ALA A 687 -14.71 15.14 6.86
N PHE A 688 -15.10 15.36 8.12
CA PHE A 688 -16.08 16.40 8.47
C PHE A 688 -15.62 17.80 8.03
N ILE A 689 -14.37 18.17 8.34
CA ILE A 689 -13.80 19.48 7.97
C ILE A 689 -13.82 19.66 6.45
N ALA A 690 -13.33 18.68 5.69
CA ALA A 690 -13.24 18.79 4.25
C ALA A 690 -14.63 18.89 3.59
N LEU A 691 -15.60 18.10 4.08
CA LEU A 691 -16.98 18.17 3.60
C LEU A 691 -17.67 19.48 3.99
N CYS A 692 -17.40 20.03 5.17
CA CYS A 692 -17.86 21.37 5.54
C CYS A 692 -17.30 22.45 4.60
N ARG A 693 -15.99 22.43 4.36
CA ARG A 693 -15.34 23.39 3.45
C ARG A 693 -15.89 23.31 2.03
N ALA A 694 -16.19 22.09 1.55
CA ALA A 694 -16.80 21.88 0.24
C ALA A 694 -18.23 22.45 0.12
N GLU A 695 -18.91 22.65 1.25
CA GLU A 695 -20.22 23.30 1.34
C GLU A 695 -20.13 24.81 1.68
N GLY A 696 -18.92 25.38 1.63
CA GLY A 696 -18.68 26.79 1.95
C GLY A 696 -18.72 27.10 3.44
N ILE A 697 -18.51 26.10 4.30
CA ILE A 697 -18.54 26.23 5.77
C ILE A 697 -17.10 26.25 6.29
N PRO A 698 -16.61 27.37 6.86
CA PRO A 698 -15.27 27.42 7.42
C PRO A 698 -15.13 26.39 8.54
N ALA A 699 -14.11 25.54 8.46
CA ALA A 699 -13.89 24.47 9.42
C ALA A 699 -12.40 24.26 9.70
N ARG A 700 -12.07 23.87 10.93
CA ARG A 700 -10.69 23.65 11.38
C ARG A 700 -10.56 22.45 12.29
N GLU A 701 -9.32 21.99 12.41
CA GLU A 701 -8.95 20.87 13.26
C GLU A 701 -8.42 21.36 14.61
N ARG A 702 -8.73 20.63 15.67
CA ARG A 702 -8.18 20.85 17.03
C ARG A 702 -7.56 19.56 17.55
N ALA A 703 -6.59 19.67 18.45
CA ALA A 703 -5.89 18.53 19.05
C ALA A 703 -5.79 18.67 20.57
N GLY A 704 -5.65 17.53 21.23
CA GLY A 704 -5.59 17.45 22.68
C GLY A 704 -5.33 16.03 23.19
N ALA A 705 -5.64 15.84 24.47
CA ALA A 705 -5.68 14.54 25.11
C ALA A 705 -7.05 14.31 25.76
N LEU A 706 -7.47 13.04 25.80
CA LEU A 706 -8.61 12.59 26.59
C LEU A 706 -8.12 12.09 27.94
N ILE A 707 -8.79 12.47 29.03
CA ILE A 707 -8.51 11.84 30.33
C ILE A 707 -8.91 10.35 30.26
N GLY A 708 -8.08 9.48 30.83
CA GLY A 708 -8.21 8.04 30.68
C GLY A 708 -9.17 7.35 31.66
N TYR A 709 -8.82 6.14 32.07
CA TYR A 709 -9.66 5.31 32.93
C TYR A 709 -9.61 5.76 34.39
N PRO A 710 -10.68 5.56 35.19
CA PRO A 710 -10.67 5.88 36.61
C PRO A 710 -9.63 5.04 37.38
N THR A 711 -8.75 5.69 38.15
CA THR A 711 -7.75 5.04 39.01
C THR A 711 -8.14 5.08 40.50
N GLY A 712 -9.20 5.81 40.84
CA GLY A 712 -9.68 5.98 42.22
C GLY A 712 -10.77 7.04 42.28
N ALA A 713 -11.05 7.55 43.48
CA ALA A 713 -11.96 8.68 43.65
C ALA A 713 -11.32 9.96 43.11
N GLY A 714 -11.79 10.45 41.95
CA GLY A 714 -11.31 11.69 41.33
C GLY A 714 -9.98 11.58 40.57
N GLY A 715 -9.37 10.39 40.49
CA GLY A 715 -8.16 10.13 39.72
C GLY A 715 -8.44 9.39 38.41
N TYR A 716 -7.71 9.74 37.35
CA TYR A 716 -7.77 9.13 36.03
C TYR A 716 -6.37 8.96 35.45
N SER A 717 -6.15 7.92 34.65
CA SER A 717 -4.89 7.73 33.92
C SER A 717 -5.14 7.20 32.51
N MET A 718 -4.46 7.81 31.53
CA MET A 718 -4.35 7.30 30.17
C MET A 718 -2.91 6.87 29.92
N LYS A 719 -2.71 5.59 29.61
CA LYS A 719 -1.41 5.02 29.25
C LYS A 719 -1.43 4.59 27.79
N THR A 720 -0.31 4.81 27.10
CA THR A 720 -0.13 4.37 25.71
C THR A 720 1.29 3.85 25.51
N TYR A 721 1.45 2.91 24.58
CA TYR A 721 2.75 2.35 24.21
C TYR A 721 2.96 2.49 22.71
N ARG A 722 4.10 3.08 22.32
CA ARG A 722 4.46 3.44 20.92
C ARG A 722 3.45 4.35 20.21
N GLU A 723 2.62 5.05 20.99
CA GLU A 723 1.61 5.99 20.53
C GLU A 723 1.59 7.18 21.51
N PRO A 724 1.43 8.43 21.05
CA PRO A 724 1.36 9.58 21.94
C PRO A 724 -0.03 9.68 22.59
N VAL A 725 -0.09 10.12 23.86
CA VAL A 725 -1.38 10.42 24.52
C VAL A 725 -2.02 11.70 23.96
N PHE A 726 -1.21 12.72 23.70
CA PHE A 726 -1.66 13.95 23.04
C PHE A 726 -1.68 13.72 21.52
N GLY A 727 -2.87 13.76 20.94
CA GLY A 727 -3.11 13.36 19.56
C GLY A 727 -4.59 13.13 19.26
N HIS A 728 -5.44 13.06 20.30
CA HIS A 728 -6.88 13.08 20.14
C HIS A 728 -7.30 14.34 19.38
N THR A 729 -8.15 14.16 18.37
CA THR A 729 -8.47 15.20 17.40
C THR A 729 -9.99 15.36 17.29
N TRP A 730 -10.45 16.59 17.22
CA TRP A 730 -11.85 16.94 16.93
C TRP A 730 -11.91 18.09 15.91
N ALA A 731 -13.10 18.36 15.40
CA ALA A 731 -13.33 19.41 14.44
C ALA A 731 -14.05 20.61 15.08
N GLU A 732 -13.89 21.79 14.49
CA GLU A 732 -14.74 22.94 14.75
C GLU A 732 -15.21 23.50 13.41
N PHE A 733 -16.46 23.95 13.32
CA PHE A 733 -16.98 24.72 12.19
C PHE A 733 -17.43 26.11 12.65
N PHE A 734 -17.38 27.11 11.78
CA PHE A 734 -17.69 28.48 12.14
C PHE A 734 -19.14 28.86 11.76
N LEU A 735 -19.82 29.56 12.66
CA LEU A 735 -21.11 30.20 12.42
C LEU A 735 -20.98 31.71 12.63
N ASP A 736 -21.34 32.50 11.61
CA ASP A 736 -21.32 33.96 11.70
C ASP A 736 -22.19 34.47 12.86
N GLY A 737 -21.63 35.37 13.67
CA GLY A 737 -22.29 35.92 14.85
C GLY A 737 -22.41 34.94 16.03
N ARG A 738 -21.77 33.76 15.95
CA ARG A 738 -21.76 32.74 17.02
C ARG A 738 -20.37 32.15 17.31
N GLY A 739 -19.44 32.20 16.36
CA GLY A 739 -18.07 31.73 16.55
C GLY A 739 -17.86 30.26 16.16
N TRP A 740 -16.81 29.66 16.74
CA TRP A 740 -16.39 28.28 16.47
C TRP A 740 -17.20 27.28 17.28
N ILE A 741 -17.81 26.32 16.60
CA ILE A 741 -18.67 25.28 17.17
C ILE A 741 -17.96 23.93 17.08
N PRO A 742 -17.77 23.20 18.20
CA PRO A 742 -17.07 21.92 18.21
C PRO A 742 -17.94 20.78 17.69
N VAL A 743 -17.31 19.84 17.02
CA VAL A 743 -17.90 18.56 16.58
C VAL A 743 -16.93 17.43 16.91
N GLU A 744 -17.44 16.46 17.65
CA GLU A 744 -16.66 15.36 18.20
C GLU A 744 -17.25 14.00 17.78
N PHE A 745 -16.38 13.07 17.41
CA PHE A 745 -16.76 11.76 16.90
C PHE A 745 -16.67 10.64 17.95
N HIS A 746 -16.30 10.96 19.19
CA HIS A 746 -16.33 10.02 20.31
C HIS A 746 -17.71 9.34 20.47
N GLY A 747 -18.80 10.00 20.08
CA GLY A 747 -20.14 9.40 20.01
C GLY A 747 -20.18 8.07 19.25
N VAL A 748 -19.35 7.88 18.22
CA VAL A 748 -19.25 6.63 17.44
C VAL A 748 -18.67 5.47 18.26
N VAL A 749 -17.84 5.76 19.27
CA VAL A 749 -17.18 4.77 20.14
C VAL A 749 -18.11 4.26 21.24
N ILE A 750 -19.12 5.05 21.64
CA ILE A 750 -19.95 4.78 22.84
C ILE A 750 -21.44 4.59 22.52
N ALA A 751 -21.86 4.89 21.29
CA ALA A 751 -23.22 4.74 20.81
C ALA A 751 -23.38 3.46 19.97
N LYS A 752 -24.54 3.31 19.32
CA LYS A 752 -24.88 2.17 18.46
C LYS A 752 -23.79 1.81 17.44
N GLY A 753 -23.04 2.78 16.92
CA GLY A 753 -21.92 2.56 15.98
C GLY A 753 -20.78 1.70 16.53
N ALA A 754 -20.67 1.58 17.86
CA ALA A 754 -19.66 0.77 18.53
C ALA A 754 -20.03 -0.73 18.56
N MET A 755 -21.31 -1.06 18.42
CA MET A 755 -21.80 -2.43 18.55
C MET A 755 -21.63 -3.21 17.25
N THR A 756 -21.28 -4.48 17.39
CA THR A 756 -21.39 -5.51 16.36
C THR A 756 -22.34 -6.60 16.88
N GLU A 757 -22.69 -7.58 16.03
CA GLU A 757 -23.40 -8.78 16.49
C GLU A 757 -22.55 -9.62 17.47
N ALA A 758 -21.23 -9.46 17.45
CA ALA A 758 -20.31 -10.29 18.20
C ALA A 758 -19.87 -9.67 19.54
N ASN A 759 -19.61 -8.36 19.63
CA ASN A 759 -19.02 -7.74 20.83
C ASN A 759 -20.00 -7.39 21.96
N VAL A 760 -21.30 -7.21 21.68
CA VAL A 760 -22.31 -6.93 22.72
C VAL A 760 -23.29 -8.09 22.83
N GLN A 761 -22.96 -9.04 23.70
CA GLN A 761 -23.81 -10.20 24.02
C GLN A 761 -24.71 -9.97 25.24
N ASP A 762 -24.32 -9.09 26.15
CA ASP A 762 -25.11 -8.74 27.34
C ASP A 762 -26.33 -7.87 26.95
N PRO A 763 -27.58 -8.34 27.19
CA PRO A 763 -28.79 -7.58 26.90
C PRO A 763 -28.86 -6.24 27.64
N GLU A 764 -28.38 -6.15 28.88
CA GLU A 764 -28.43 -4.91 29.67
C GLU A 764 -27.50 -3.86 29.08
N LEU A 765 -26.27 -4.26 28.73
CA LEU A 765 -25.32 -3.41 28.03
C LEU A 765 -25.88 -2.92 26.69
N ARG A 766 -26.51 -3.80 25.91
CA ARG A 766 -27.13 -3.45 24.63
C ARG A 766 -28.24 -2.41 24.78
N ILE A 767 -29.15 -2.62 25.72
CA ILE A 767 -30.25 -1.67 26.01
C ILE A 767 -29.65 -0.31 26.39
N ARG A 768 -28.66 -0.31 27.29
CA ARG A 768 -27.99 0.92 27.75
C ARG A 768 -27.34 1.70 26.60
N ILE A 769 -26.62 1.02 25.70
CA ILE A 769 -25.99 1.67 24.53
C ILE A 769 -27.06 2.30 23.63
N LEU A 770 -28.15 1.58 23.35
CA LEU A 770 -29.23 2.08 22.50
C LEU A 770 -29.95 3.28 23.13
N GLU A 771 -30.23 3.25 24.43
CA GLU A 771 -30.84 4.37 25.16
C GLU A 771 -29.95 5.61 25.21
N ASN A 772 -28.63 5.42 25.29
CA ASN A 772 -27.66 6.50 25.37
C ASN A 772 -27.24 7.07 24.01
N THR A 773 -27.38 6.30 22.93
CA THR A 773 -27.02 6.67 21.56
C THR A 773 -27.51 8.07 21.16
N PRO A 774 -28.83 8.37 21.20
CA PRO A 774 -29.32 9.68 20.78
C PRO A 774 -28.77 10.82 21.66
N LYS A 775 -28.54 10.57 22.95
CA LYS A 775 -28.07 11.56 23.91
C LYS A 775 -26.64 12.01 23.59
N TYR A 776 -25.73 11.06 23.35
CA TYR A 776 -24.33 11.36 23.01
C TYR A 776 -24.18 11.93 21.60
N GLN A 777 -24.91 11.39 20.62
CA GLN A 777 -24.87 11.92 19.25
C GLN A 777 -25.36 13.37 19.19
N GLN A 778 -26.42 13.70 19.94
CA GLN A 778 -26.91 15.07 20.05
C GLN A 778 -25.92 16.00 20.77
N TYR A 779 -25.29 15.52 21.85
CA TYR A 779 -24.36 16.31 22.65
C TYR A 779 -23.10 16.69 21.87
N TYR A 780 -22.45 15.74 21.19
CA TYR A 780 -21.17 15.97 20.53
C TYR A 780 -21.23 16.74 19.21
N PHE A 781 -22.44 17.15 18.78
CA PHE A 781 -22.60 18.18 17.75
C PHE A 781 -22.88 19.52 18.41
N GLY A 782 -21.84 20.34 18.56
CA GLY A 782 -21.89 21.63 19.25
C GLY A 782 -21.60 21.55 20.74
N GLY A 783 -21.22 20.39 21.27
CA GLY A 783 -20.82 20.20 22.65
C GLY A 783 -19.43 19.57 22.77
N LEU A 784 -18.62 20.08 23.70
CA LEU A 784 -17.34 19.50 24.09
C LEU A 784 -17.25 19.50 25.62
N ASP A 785 -17.09 18.31 26.20
CA ASP A 785 -17.03 18.16 27.65
C ASP A 785 -15.68 18.61 28.25
N ASN A 786 -15.67 18.80 29.57
CA ASN A 786 -14.48 19.20 30.33
C ASN A 786 -13.50 18.04 30.59
N GLN A 787 -13.53 16.95 29.79
CA GLN A 787 -12.64 15.79 29.92
C GLN A 787 -11.57 15.75 28.82
N ARG A 788 -11.42 16.84 28.07
CA ARG A 788 -10.46 17.00 26.97
C ARG A 788 -9.49 18.13 27.29
N LEU A 789 -8.20 17.81 27.33
CA LEU A 789 -7.15 18.80 27.52
C LEU A 789 -6.70 19.31 26.16
N TYR A 790 -6.84 20.61 25.93
CA TYR A 790 -6.47 21.25 24.67
C TYR A 790 -4.96 21.48 24.58
N CYS A 791 -4.37 21.18 23.41
CA CYS A 791 -2.96 21.40 23.14
C CYS A 791 -2.74 21.95 21.72
N SER A 792 -1.49 22.32 21.42
CA SER A 792 -1.11 22.76 20.09
C SER A 792 -1.29 21.64 19.05
N ASN A 793 -1.85 22.00 17.88
CA ASN A 793 -1.96 21.09 16.73
C ASN A 793 -0.59 20.57 16.24
N SER A 794 0.50 21.25 16.58
CA SER A 794 1.87 20.83 16.25
C SER A 794 2.25 19.48 16.85
N VAL A 795 1.51 18.97 17.86
CA VAL A 795 1.76 17.65 18.46
C VAL A 795 1.64 16.50 17.43
N LYS A 796 0.88 16.72 16.37
CA LYS A 796 0.74 15.75 15.27
C LYS A 796 1.92 15.75 14.30
N ARG A 797 2.77 16.78 14.34
CA ARG A 797 3.87 16.99 13.38
C ARG A 797 5.25 16.94 14.04
N ILE A 798 5.34 17.22 15.33
CA ILE A 798 6.59 17.22 16.08
C ILE A 798 6.76 15.84 16.76
N PRO A 799 7.80 15.05 16.40
CA PRO A 799 8.09 13.80 17.09
C PRO A 799 8.56 14.07 18.53
N HIS A 800 8.24 13.15 19.45
CA HIS A 800 8.58 13.32 20.87
C HIS A 800 10.09 13.19 21.13
N CYS A 801 10.81 12.47 20.26
CA CYS A 801 12.25 12.26 20.34
C CYS A 801 12.90 12.34 18.95
N LEU A 802 13.99 13.10 18.85
CA LEU A 802 14.87 13.14 17.68
C LEU A 802 16.29 12.73 18.08
N ILE A 803 16.92 11.86 17.29
CA ILE A 803 18.31 11.43 17.47
C ILE A 803 19.19 12.09 16.42
N GLU A 804 20.38 12.51 16.85
CA GLU A 804 21.38 13.11 15.99
C GLU A 804 22.13 12.09 15.12
N GLN A 805 22.27 12.42 13.85
CA GLN A 805 23.16 11.83 12.85
C GLN A 805 24.33 12.80 12.57
N PRO A 806 25.46 12.68 13.30
CA PRO A 806 26.62 13.57 13.24
C PRO A 806 27.35 13.55 11.89
N GLU A 807 27.12 12.53 11.06
CA GLU A 807 27.60 12.47 9.68
C GLU A 807 27.03 13.59 8.79
N TYR A 808 25.89 14.19 9.17
CA TYR A 808 25.31 15.32 8.46
C TYR A 808 25.70 16.66 9.11
N ALA A 809 25.96 17.65 8.26
CA ALA A 809 26.36 18.98 8.68
C ALA A 809 25.26 19.72 9.46
N SER A 810 25.65 20.77 10.20
CA SER A 810 24.69 21.65 10.89
C SER A 810 23.79 22.35 9.86
N GLY A 811 22.48 22.33 10.08
CA GLY A 811 21.49 22.86 9.14
C GLY A 811 20.95 21.85 8.12
N ASP A 812 21.56 20.67 7.98
CA ASP A 812 21.00 19.60 7.16
C ASP A 812 19.76 19.00 7.85
N LYS A 813 18.65 18.89 7.11
CA LYS A 813 17.39 18.31 7.61
C LYS A 813 17.54 16.86 8.06
N ARG A 814 18.49 16.11 7.48
CA ARG A 814 18.77 14.70 7.83
C ARG A 814 19.48 14.55 9.16
N ARG A 815 20.13 15.60 9.67
CA ARG A 815 20.88 15.55 10.94
C ARG A 815 20.04 15.10 12.13
N TRP A 816 18.73 15.37 12.14
CA TRP A 816 17.83 14.97 13.21
C TRP A 816 16.75 14.07 12.65
N HIS A 817 16.65 12.84 13.18
CA HIS A 817 15.64 11.88 12.72
C HIS A 817 14.89 11.27 13.91
N ALA A 818 13.61 10.96 13.71
CA ALA A 818 12.82 10.19 14.65
C ALA A 818 12.97 8.70 14.32
N PRO A 819 13.51 7.85 15.22
CA PRO A 819 13.68 6.44 14.92
C PRO A 819 12.31 5.75 14.83
N PRO A 820 11.99 5.03 13.74
CA PRO A 820 10.68 4.41 13.55
C PRO A 820 10.39 3.28 14.54
N ASP A 821 11.44 2.63 15.04
CA ASP A 821 11.36 1.50 15.97
C ASP A 821 11.56 1.90 17.44
N LEU A 822 11.60 3.21 17.73
CA LEU A 822 11.75 3.69 19.11
C LEU A 822 10.60 3.19 19.98
N ARG A 823 10.95 2.47 21.04
CA ARG A 823 10.00 2.00 22.05
C ARG A 823 9.85 3.06 23.12
N PHE A 824 8.60 3.46 23.39
CA PHE A 824 8.30 4.42 24.43
C PHE A 824 6.91 4.20 25.02
N GLU A 825 6.74 4.67 26.25
CA GLU A 825 5.47 4.75 26.96
C GLU A 825 5.14 6.21 27.24
N CYS A 826 3.87 6.56 27.10
CA CYS A 826 3.33 7.82 27.58
C CYS A 826 2.27 7.53 28.65
N GLU A 827 2.27 8.32 29.72
CA GLU A 827 1.23 8.28 30.74
C GLU A 827 0.74 9.70 31.05
N LEU A 828 -0.58 9.91 31.00
CA LEU A 828 -1.25 11.13 31.42
C LEU A 828 -2.12 10.81 32.64
N GLN A 829 -1.63 11.19 33.81
CA GLN A 829 -2.36 11.10 35.07
C GLN A 829 -3.08 12.41 35.33
N VAL A 830 -4.32 12.32 35.78
CA VAL A 830 -5.18 13.47 36.03
C VAL A 830 -5.91 13.28 37.35
N ALA A 831 -5.84 14.28 38.23
CA ALA A 831 -6.61 14.33 39.47
C ALA A 831 -7.57 15.53 39.42
N CYS A 832 -8.86 15.30 39.67
CA CYS A 832 -9.83 16.37 39.92
C CYS A 832 -9.50 17.02 41.26
N THR A 833 -9.19 18.32 41.25
CA THR A 833 -8.84 19.12 42.43
C THR A 833 -9.89 20.15 42.77
#